data_AF-A0A3D9KYH7-F1
#
_entry.id   AF-A0A3D9KYH7-F1
#
_cell.length_a   1.000
_cell.length_b   1.000
_cell.length_c   1.000
_cell.angle_alpha   90.00
_cell.angle_beta   90.00
_cell.angle_gamma   90.00
#
_symmetry.space_group_name_H-M   'P 1'
#
loop_
_entity.id
_entity.type
_entity.pdbx_description
1 polymer ?
#
loop_
_entity_poly.entity_id
_entity_poly.type
_entity_poly.pdbx_seq_one_letter_code
_entity_poly.pdbx_strand_id
1 'polypeptide(L)'
;MKKHYYFPQGATRQVKPLRFILLAFGLLVAFSSNAQFVHPGISHKLSDLDRMKYMVEAGIEPWATTFQNLSNHGRAKHTYQVNVDPALTTEYNSTSDGWFINDGTAAYYNALMWYITGDSRHADKAIEIFNTWKGLKRNTMSIPLSSGRIWRIIEAAEIIEHTYNGWAASDIQEFKDMLVYPGYSNTTVPTAAINSNDITFYWKVYQGDPARHGNQGLFAMRTMMAMAIFLDNEIMYDRALRYLQGLPHRSDDLAYPSGPPINNSQKTSCEYFDEFTQNGFETTIEDYGFNEVISNYIYENGQCQESSRDQAHGLAGVSTIAVMSEMAWSQGDDLYGHLNNRPLLGLEFYYRYNLSYANSYPDQPTPWEPTVASGEYIERTDRSGRWKSLKINPYLVCDDTRIERGQHNLQPVYEMNLGHYRDRLQLPAADYKWLQRGHDYLTAQIGVEGEGTVTDHPGYGGLKFRRVSPGDPISGFDANGLPIYAMNVLPMTIEAENFDYFATSGEDRVYNDTGAGNNGGAYRTDENVDVEVASEGGYNIGWIDAGEFLTYTVYVPVTGNYDISVKYAAPNSGGQIKVSSDGVDKTGNVALKATGNWQVYTDTVLVQGVTLNQGVQSMRVDMVSGGFNLNSITINNAGGSCASSNLALCGTASQSSTGHGGVAERAIDGNTNGAWSGNSVTHTNSETNPWWEVALDTTYDIGDINIFNRTDGCCKARLSNFTVSVLDGSTTTFSQTFTTFPDPSITVNAGGATGSVVRVQLNDTNPLSLAEVEVYQDPGVVTNTLTIQENTTGFCSVDGTVDSNNAGYTGTGFANTANALGNGVNWEIDGAAGDYTFRWRYASSSDRPADLIVNGVTESSNIAFNSTGSWTTWTSTADVTVTLAAGAKTIRLEGVTSSGLANIDYLEVTGPNAAVVSCSGGARVVSEMKQNSEVKVFPNPVEDHLTLVSPAGMYHKYQVLNIDGKQLLKGNLNVEATELSIDLSTLQSGLYILRLEGGDTSQQLKLIKK
;
A
#
# COMPACT_ATOMS: atom_id res chain seq x y z
N MET A 1 39.59 -13.94 9.74
CA MET A 1 39.65 -12.65 10.47
C MET A 1 38.23 -12.11 10.48
N LYS A 2 37.53 -12.20 11.61
CA LYS A 2 36.18 -11.65 11.76
C LYS A 2 36.32 -10.14 11.90
N LYS A 3 35.80 -9.34 10.95
CA LYS A 3 35.59 -7.91 11.20
C LYS A 3 34.58 -7.83 12.33
N HIS A 4 35.04 -7.42 13.51
CA HIS A 4 34.14 -7.10 14.61
C HIS A 4 33.45 -5.79 14.24
N TYR A 5 32.19 -5.86 13.83
CA TYR A 5 31.31 -4.70 13.74
C TYR A 5 30.98 -4.28 15.18
N TYR A 6 31.90 -3.53 15.79
CA TYR A 6 31.69 -2.91 17.10
C TYR A 6 30.75 -1.73 16.89
N PHE A 7 29.46 -1.93 17.16
CA PHE A 7 28.56 -0.81 17.39
C PHE A 7 28.78 -0.35 18.85
N PRO A 8 29.10 0.93 19.10
CA PRO A 8 29.21 1.42 20.46
C PRO A 8 27.87 1.23 21.18
N GLN A 9 27.88 0.43 22.25
CA GLN A 9 26.76 0.32 23.18
C GLN A 9 26.53 1.68 23.83
N GLY A 10 25.42 2.35 23.53
CA GLY A 10 25.00 3.54 24.26
C GLY A 10 24.39 4.69 23.46
N ALA A 11 23.88 4.48 22.25
CA ALA A 11 23.04 5.51 21.62
C ALA A 11 21.66 5.50 22.29
N THR A 12 21.52 6.24 23.39
CA THR A 12 20.23 6.84 23.74
C THR A 12 19.78 7.66 22.53
N ARG A 13 18.48 7.61 22.18
CA ARG A 13 17.82 8.59 21.32
C ARG A 13 18.37 9.96 21.67
N GLN A 14 19.22 10.51 20.81
CA GLN A 14 19.56 11.90 20.99
C GLN A 14 18.26 12.62 20.63
N VAL A 15 17.49 12.98 21.65
CA VAL A 15 16.67 14.18 21.55
C VAL A 15 17.69 15.27 21.23
N LYS A 16 17.87 15.58 19.94
CA LYS A 16 18.88 16.52 19.45
C LYS A 16 18.22 17.90 19.47
N PRO A 17 18.36 18.72 20.54
CA PRO A 17 17.94 20.10 20.45
C PRO A 17 18.79 20.77 19.38
N LEU A 18 18.16 21.38 18.37
CA LEU A 18 18.81 22.37 17.50
C LEU A 18 19.46 23.43 18.39
N ARG A 19 20.78 23.35 18.58
CA ARG A 19 21.55 24.42 19.23
C ARG A 19 21.82 25.50 18.19
N PHE A 20 20.85 26.37 17.95
CA PHE A 20 21.14 27.70 17.43
C PHE A 20 21.91 28.47 18.50
N ILE A 21 23.21 28.68 18.29
CA ILE A 21 23.98 29.66 19.06
C ILE A 21 23.54 31.05 18.58
N LEU A 22 22.52 31.61 19.23
CA LEU A 22 22.22 33.04 19.16
C LEU A 22 22.17 33.56 20.60
N LEU A 23 23.24 34.25 20.99
CA LEU A 23 23.31 35.04 22.22
C LEU A 23 22.26 36.17 22.14
N ALA A 24 21.08 35.94 22.72
CA ALA A 24 20.14 37.00 23.06
C ALA A 24 19.36 36.60 24.34
N PHE A 25 19.57 37.37 25.40
CA PHE A 25 18.79 37.27 26.65
C PHE A 25 17.31 37.56 26.36
N GLY A 26 16.44 36.57 26.52
CA GLY A 26 14.99 36.71 26.37
C GLY A 26 14.23 35.51 26.96
N LEU A 27 13.08 35.77 27.57
CA LEU A 27 12.20 34.86 28.33
C LEU A 27 12.28 33.36 27.94
N LEU A 28 12.57 32.50 28.93
CA LEU A 28 12.36 31.05 28.88
C LEU A 28 10.86 30.74 28.86
N VAL A 29 10.28 30.63 27.66
CA VAL A 29 9.07 29.85 27.46
C VAL A 29 9.51 28.39 27.42
N ALA A 30 9.06 27.59 28.39
CA ALA A 30 9.28 26.14 28.36
C ALA A 30 8.46 25.56 27.19
N PHE A 31 9.12 25.32 26.06
CA PHE A 31 8.56 24.47 25.02
C PHE A 31 8.57 23.04 25.55
N SER A 32 7.40 22.44 25.75
CA SER A 32 7.28 20.99 25.81
C SER A 32 7.63 20.47 24.42
N SER A 33 8.81 19.85 24.26
CA SER A 33 9.08 19.04 23.08
C SER A 33 8.09 17.88 23.10
N ASN A 34 7.09 17.90 22.22
CA ASN A 34 6.28 16.71 21.97
C ASN A 34 7.22 15.57 21.54
N ALA A 35 6.91 14.34 21.93
CA ALA A 35 7.62 13.18 21.41
C ALA A 35 7.50 13.13 19.88
N GLN A 36 8.51 12.61 19.20
CA GLN A 36 8.64 12.67 17.74
C GLN A 36 8.85 11.28 17.15
N PHE A 37 7.77 10.64 16.74
CA PHE A 37 7.86 9.36 16.05
C PHE A 37 7.65 9.54 14.55
N VAL A 38 8.25 8.62 13.78
CA VAL A 38 7.91 8.41 12.38
C VAL A 38 6.53 7.75 12.33
N HIS A 39 5.67 8.25 11.44
CA HIS A 39 4.31 7.79 11.26
C HIS A 39 3.91 7.63 9.78
N PRO A 40 3.26 6.51 9.37
CA PRO A 40 3.20 5.25 10.12
C PRO A 40 4.61 4.77 10.50
N GLY A 41 4.79 4.18 11.67
CA GLY A 41 6.12 3.71 12.07
C GLY A 41 6.17 2.61 13.13
N ILE A 42 5.09 1.87 13.34
CA ILE A 42 5.15 0.67 14.19
C ILE A 42 5.90 -0.44 13.44
N SER A 43 5.28 -1.24 12.58
CA SER A 43 6.00 -2.25 11.79
C SER A 43 6.26 -1.80 10.34
N HIS A 44 5.59 -0.73 9.90
CA HIS A 44 5.64 -0.23 8.52
C HIS A 44 5.87 1.27 8.50
N LYS A 45 6.82 1.71 7.67
CA LYS A 45 6.96 3.11 7.26
C LYS A 45 6.10 3.40 6.04
N LEU A 46 5.85 4.67 5.74
CA LEU A 46 5.13 5.07 4.52
C LEU A 46 5.80 4.49 3.26
N SER A 47 7.13 4.56 3.17
CA SER A 47 7.90 3.97 2.07
C SER A 47 7.80 2.45 1.97
N ASP A 48 7.58 1.74 3.09
CA ASP A 48 7.30 0.30 3.08
C ASP A 48 5.92 0.02 2.47
N LEU A 49 4.92 0.81 2.85
CA LEU A 49 3.56 0.71 2.30
C LEU A 49 3.53 1.07 0.81
N ASP A 50 4.21 2.13 0.38
CA ASP A 50 4.37 2.52 -1.02
C ASP A 50 4.98 1.37 -1.83
N ARG A 51 6.06 0.75 -1.32
CA ARG A 51 6.69 -0.39 -1.96
C ARG A 51 5.73 -1.56 -2.13
N MET A 52 4.93 -1.87 -1.11
CA MET A 52 3.89 -2.90 -1.21
C MET A 52 2.91 -2.58 -2.34
N LYS A 53 2.35 -1.37 -2.34
CA LYS A 53 1.39 -0.91 -3.35
C LYS A 53 1.96 -1.03 -4.76
N TYR A 54 3.10 -0.41 -5.00
CA TYR A 54 3.67 -0.33 -6.34
C TYR A 54 4.18 -1.66 -6.88
N MET A 55 4.73 -2.54 -6.03
CA MET A 55 5.10 -3.89 -6.46
C MET A 55 3.88 -4.76 -6.78
N VAL A 56 2.78 -4.58 -6.05
CA VAL A 56 1.50 -5.26 -6.32
C VAL A 56 0.87 -4.76 -7.62
N GLU A 57 0.79 -3.43 -7.81
CA GLU A 57 0.29 -2.81 -9.04
C GLU A 57 1.08 -3.25 -10.27
N ALA A 58 2.40 -3.39 -10.12
CA ALA A 58 3.29 -3.89 -11.17
C ALA A 58 3.22 -5.42 -11.39
N GLY A 59 2.52 -6.17 -10.53
CA GLY A 59 2.44 -7.64 -10.63
C GLY A 59 3.76 -8.35 -10.35
N ILE A 60 4.63 -7.78 -9.51
CA ILE A 60 5.97 -8.33 -9.24
C ILE A 60 5.94 -9.35 -8.11
N GLU A 61 6.59 -10.49 -8.32
CA GLU A 61 6.73 -11.54 -7.30
C GLU A 61 7.88 -11.26 -6.32
N PRO A 62 7.73 -11.58 -5.02
CA PRO A 62 6.61 -12.30 -4.40
C PRO A 62 5.44 -11.42 -3.92
N TRP A 63 5.49 -10.11 -4.10
CA TRP A 63 4.46 -9.18 -3.61
C TRP A 63 3.08 -9.50 -4.18
N ALA A 64 2.99 -9.77 -5.49
CA ALA A 64 1.74 -10.07 -6.17
C ALA A 64 1.05 -11.33 -5.60
N THR A 65 1.74 -12.48 -5.56
CA THR A 65 1.16 -13.71 -4.99
C THR A 65 0.84 -13.55 -3.50
N THR A 66 1.70 -12.86 -2.74
CA THR A 66 1.46 -12.66 -1.30
C THR A 66 0.25 -11.75 -1.04
N PHE A 67 0.07 -10.70 -1.85
CA PHE A 67 -1.13 -9.86 -1.82
C PHE A 67 -2.37 -10.61 -2.25
N GLN A 68 -2.29 -11.50 -3.25
CA GLN A 68 -3.40 -12.37 -3.61
C GLN A 68 -3.83 -13.26 -2.41
N ASN A 69 -2.87 -13.78 -1.65
CA ASN A 69 -3.15 -14.54 -0.43
C ASN A 69 -3.81 -13.69 0.66
N LEU A 70 -3.35 -12.45 0.87
CA LEU A 70 -3.95 -11.50 1.80
C LEU A 70 -5.38 -11.13 1.37
N SER A 71 -5.55 -10.66 0.14
CA SER A 71 -6.83 -10.22 -0.41
C SER A 71 -7.88 -11.33 -0.44
N ASN A 72 -7.49 -12.59 -0.60
CA ASN A 72 -8.40 -13.74 -0.52
C ASN A 72 -8.82 -14.11 0.91
N HIS A 73 -8.12 -13.61 1.93
CA HIS A 73 -8.41 -13.91 3.31
C HIS A 73 -9.74 -13.29 3.77
N GLY A 74 -10.58 -14.04 4.49
CA GLY A 74 -11.92 -13.58 4.91
C GLY A 74 -11.88 -12.32 5.79
N ARG A 75 -10.88 -12.22 6.68
CA ARG A 75 -10.66 -11.02 7.51
C ARG A 75 -10.14 -9.81 6.73
N ALA A 76 -9.69 -9.97 5.49
CA ALA A 76 -9.23 -8.88 4.64
C ALA A 76 -10.35 -8.28 3.77
N LYS A 77 -11.60 -8.75 3.89
CA LYS A 77 -12.74 -8.24 3.12
C LYS A 77 -13.36 -7.04 3.83
N HIS A 78 -13.68 -5.98 3.08
CA HIS A 78 -14.45 -4.84 3.60
C HIS A 78 -15.88 -5.25 4.02
N THR A 79 -16.35 -6.45 3.65
CA THR A 79 -17.62 -7.04 4.09
C THR A 79 -17.49 -7.87 5.38
N TYR A 80 -16.32 -7.92 6.01
CA TYR A 80 -16.13 -8.57 7.31
C TYR A 80 -17.18 -8.08 8.33
N GLN A 81 -17.84 -9.01 9.02
CA GLN A 81 -18.93 -8.71 9.94
C GLN A 81 -18.39 -8.57 11.37
N VAL A 82 -18.52 -7.38 11.96
CA VAL A 82 -18.17 -7.13 13.36
C VAL A 82 -19.32 -7.59 14.25
N ASN A 83 -19.32 -8.89 14.58
CA ASN A 83 -20.43 -9.57 15.27
C ASN A 83 -20.20 -9.76 16.77
N VAL A 84 -19.48 -8.84 17.42
CA VAL A 84 -19.25 -8.91 18.86
C VAL A 84 -20.54 -8.58 19.63
N ASP A 85 -20.79 -9.31 20.72
CA ASP A 85 -21.85 -8.97 21.67
C ASP A 85 -21.58 -7.57 22.26
N PRO A 86 -22.47 -6.57 22.11
CA PRO A 86 -22.28 -5.24 22.68
C PRO A 86 -22.04 -5.23 24.20
N ALA A 87 -22.47 -6.26 24.93
CA ALA A 87 -22.16 -6.39 26.36
C ALA A 87 -20.67 -6.67 26.62
N LEU A 88 -19.94 -7.18 25.64
CA LEU A 88 -18.53 -7.57 25.72
C LEU A 88 -17.55 -6.46 25.26
N THR A 89 -18.04 -5.34 24.74
CA THR A 89 -17.20 -4.23 24.25
C THR A 89 -16.81 -3.21 25.34
N THR A 90 -17.25 -3.43 26.58
CA THR A 90 -16.95 -2.55 27.73
C THR A 90 -15.93 -3.16 28.70
N GLU A 91 -15.72 -4.49 28.65
CA GLU A 91 -14.74 -5.22 29.44
C GLU A 91 -13.93 -6.23 28.60
N TYR A 92 -12.60 -6.15 28.69
CA TYR A 92 -11.69 -7.12 28.10
C TYR A 92 -11.44 -8.27 29.08
N ASN A 93 -11.91 -9.47 28.72
CA ASN A 93 -11.88 -10.68 29.55
C ASN A 93 -11.77 -11.94 28.68
N SER A 94 -11.78 -13.12 29.29
CA SER A 94 -11.60 -14.39 28.57
C SER A 94 -12.67 -14.67 27.51
N THR A 95 -13.85 -14.04 27.64
CA THR A 95 -14.95 -14.18 26.68
C THR A 95 -14.79 -13.20 25.52
N SER A 96 -14.33 -11.97 25.76
CA SER A 96 -14.14 -10.95 24.72
C SER A 96 -12.78 -11.04 24.00
N ASP A 97 -11.77 -11.68 24.59
CA ASP A 97 -10.41 -11.81 24.03
C ASP A 97 -10.39 -12.33 22.59
N GLY A 98 -11.06 -13.45 22.33
CA GLY A 98 -11.10 -14.05 20.99
C GLY A 98 -11.72 -13.12 19.93
N TRP A 99 -12.77 -12.38 20.30
CA TRP A 99 -13.41 -11.40 19.42
C TRP A 99 -12.47 -10.25 19.11
N PHE A 100 -11.90 -9.66 20.16
CA PHE A 100 -10.99 -8.52 20.04
C PHE A 100 -9.79 -8.85 19.14
N ILE A 101 -9.19 -10.02 19.31
CA ILE A 101 -8.03 -10.44 18.52
C ILE A 101 -8.39 -10.72 17.06
N ASN A 102 -9.56 -11.32 16.81
CA ASN A 102 -10.05 -11.56 15.45
C ASN A 102 -10.37 -10.24 14.74
N ASP A 103 -11.07 -9.34 15.40
CA ASP A 103 -11.42 -8.02 14.89
C ASP A 103 -10.15 -7.17 14.68
N GLY A 104 -9.21 -7.17 15.62
CA GLY A 104 -7.92 -6.49 15.46
C GLY A 104 -7.11 -7.02 14.28
N THR A 105 -7.16 -8.33 14.01
CA THR A 105 -6.55 -8.91 12.79
C THR A 105 -7.29 -8.47 11.53
N ALA A 106 -8.62 -8.41 11.56
CA ALA A 106 -9.41 -7.92 10.43
C ALA A 106 -9.16 -6.44 10.16
N ALA A 107 -9.07 -5.60 11.19
CA ALA A 107 -8.73 -4.19 11.06
C ALA A 107 -7.36 -4.02 10.41
N TYR A 108 -6.36 -4.80 10.85
CA TYR A 108 -5.01 -4.72 10.27
C TYR A 108 -4.97 -5.12 8.80
N TYR A 109 -5.64 -6.22 8.42
CA TYR A 109 -5.69 -6.63 7.02
C TYR A 109 -6.46 -5.60 6.18
N ASN A 110 -7.55 -5.04 6.69
CA ASN A 110 -8.28 -3.99 5.98
C ASN A 110 -7.47 -2.68 5.88
N ALA A 111 -6.66 -2.33 6.86
CA ALA A 111 -5.76 -1.17 6.76
C ALA A 111 -4.70 -1.35 5.65
N LEU A 112 -4.12 -2.55 5.52
CA LEU A 112 -3.24 -2.88 4.40
C LEU A 112 -3.96 -2.89 3.06
N MET A 113 -5.18 -3.45 3.00
CA MET A 113 -6.00 -3.45 1.78
C MET A 113 -6.36 -2.03 1.34
N TRP A 114 -6.74 -1.16 2.26
CA TRP A 114 -6.99 0.27 2.00
C TRP A 114 -5.79 0.88 1.28
N TYR A 115 -4.61 0.78 1.88
CA TYR A 115 -3.45 1.47 1.36
C TYR A 115 -3.02 0.93 0.00
N ILE A 116 -2.96 -0.40 -0.15
CA ILE A 116 -2.50 -1.05 -1.39
C ILE A 116 -3.48 -0.83 -2.54
N THR A 117 -4.79 -0.78 -2.29
CA THR A 117 -5.81 -0.71 -3.36
C THR A 117 -6.42 0.66 -3.58
N GLY A 118 -6.29 1.57 -2.61
CA GLY A 118 -7.01 2.85 -2.59
C GLY A 118 -8.51 2.74 -2.34
N ASP A 119 -9.04 1.55 -2.01
CA ASP A 119 -10.48 1.34 -1.78
C ASP A 119 -10.89 1.71 -0.35
N SER A 120 -11.51 2.89 -0.20
CA SER A 120 -11.87 3.49 1.09
C SER A 120 -12.77 2.62 1.96
N ARG A 121 -13.51 1.68 1.37
CA ARG A 121 -14.38 0.76 2.12
C ARG A 121 -13.60 -0.10 3.11
N HIS A 122 -12.35 -0.42 2.79
CA HIS A 122 -11.47 -1.14 3.70
C HIS A 122 -11.04 -0.27 4.90
N ALA A 123 -10.73 1.02 4.67
CA ALA A 123 -10.44 1.95 5.76
C ALA A 123 -11.66 2.14 6.67
N ASP A 124 -12.86 2.30 6.08
CA ASP A 124 -14.11 2.40 6.82
C ASP A 124 -14.38 1.14 7.67
N LYS A 125 -14.08 -0.06 7.15
CA LYS A 125 -14.19 -1.31 7.92
C LYS A 125 -13.22 -1.36 9.10
N ALA A 126 -11.98 -0.88 8.93
CA ALA A 126 -11.04 -0.78 10.04
C ALA A 126 -11.56 0.20 11.12
N ILE A 127 -12.09 1.36 10.72
CA ILE A 127 -12.68 2.35 11.61
C ILE A 127 -13.89 1.80 12.37
N GLU A 128 -14.78 1.06 11.70
CA GLU A 128 -15.91 0.38 12.35
C GLU A 128 -15.45 -0.52 13.51
N ILE A 129 -14.35 -1.26 13.30
CA ILE A 129 -13.75 -2.11 14.33
C ILE A 129 -13.18 -1.27 15.47
N PHE A 130 -12.43 -0.20 15.18
CA PHE A 130 -11.89 0.69 16.22
C PHE A 130 -13.00 1.30 17.08
N ASN A 131 -14.06 1.78 16.41
CA ASN A 131 -15.22 2.40 17.04
C ASN A 131 -16.08 1.41 17.84
N THR A 132 -16.01 0.11 17.52
CA THR A 132 -16.66 -0.93 18.31
C THR A 132 -15.96 -1.15 19.65
N TRP A 133 -14.63 -1.06 19.69
CA TRP A 133 -13.82 -1.42 20.87
C TRP A 133 -13.34 -0.24 21.72
N LYS A 134 -13.42 1.00 21.22
CA LYS A 134 -12.99 2.22 21.94
C LYS A 134 -13.69 2.46 23.29
N GLY A 135 -14.80 1.77 23.58
CA GLY A 135 -15.54 1.89 24.83
C GLY A 135 -14.96 1.10 26.02
N LEU A 136 -13.92 0.27 25.82
CA LEU A 136 -13.33 -0.55 26.88
C LEU A 136 -12.75 0.31 28.00
N LYS A 137 -13.15 0.01 29.25
CA LYS A 137 -12.63 0.68 30.47
C LYS A 137 -12.15 -0.30 31.53
N ARG A 138 -12.35 -1.60 31.29
CA ARG A 138 -12.10 -2.64 32.28
C ARG A 138 -11.38 -3.81 31.63
N ASN A 139 -10.39 -4.37 32.33
CA ASN A 139 -9.61 -5.50 31.85
C ASN A 139 -9.39 -6.49 33.00
N THR A 140 -10.13 -7.60 32.96
CA THR A 140 -10.11 -8.64 34.00
C THR A 140 -9.21 -9.82 33.64
N MET A 141 -8.44 -9.73 32.53
CA MET A 141 -7.43 -10.73 32.21
C MET A 141 -6.38 -10.79 33.32
N SER A 142 -6.02 -12.01 33.68
CA SER A 142 -5.18 -12.31 34.84
C SER A 142 -3.67 -12.25 34.54
N ILE A 143 -3.29 -12.11 33.26
CA ILE A 143 -1.91 -12.31 32.80
C ILE A 143 -1.52 -11.22 31.78
N PRO A 144 -0.31 -10.65 31.84
CA PRO A 144 0.15 -9.64 30.88
C PRO A 144 0.15 -10.11 29.43
N LEU A 145 0.46 -11.40 29.17
CA LEU A 145 0.42 -11.99 27.83
C LEU A 145 -0.89 -11.69 27.10
N SER A 146 -2.04 -11.82 27.77
CA SER A 146 -3.34 -11.60 27.13
C SER A 146 -3.47 -10.16 26.64
N SER A 147 -3.12 -9.20 27.49
CA SER A 147 -3.09 -7.78 27.12
C SER A 147 -1.96 -7.42 26.15
N GLY A 148 -0.92 -8.25 26.03
CA GLY A 148 0.21 -8.08 25.10
C GLY A 148 -0.04 -8.59 23.66
N ARG A 149 -1.24 -9.11 23.37
CA ARG A 149 -1.59 -9.64 22.04
C ARG A 149 -2.38 -8.66 21.18
N ILE A 150 -2.66 -7.46 21.68
CA ILE A 150 -3.52 -6.49 20.99
C ILE A 150 -2.83 -5.68 19.89
N TRP A 151 -1.51 -5.81 19.71
CA TRP A 151 -0.71 -4.95 18.84
C TRP A 151 -1.25 -4.76 17.41
N ARG A 152 -1.93 -5.76 16.82
CA ARG A 152 -2.50 -5.67 15.45
C ARG A 152 -3.54 -4.57 15.31
N ILE A 153 -4.41 -4.36 16.31
CA ILE A 153 -5.41 -3.30 16.23
C ILE A 153 -4.75 -1.92 16.35
N ILE A 154 -3.64 -1.81 17.07
CA ILE A 154 -2.85 -0.58 17.21
C ILE A 154 -2.11 -0.29 15.90
N GLU A 155 -1.48 -1.30 15.30
CA GLU A 155 -0.84 -1.21 13.98
C GLU A 155 -1.85 -0.81 12.88
N ALA A 156 -3.06 -1.35 12.94
CA ALA A 156 -4.13 -0.96 12.03
C ALA A 156 -4.53 0.51 12.22
N ALA A 157 -4.71 0.94 13.48
CA ALA A 157 -5.06 2.31 13.83
C ALA A 157 -3.97 3.29 13.39
N GLU A 158 -2.70 2.94 13.61
CA GLU A 158 -1.52 3.68 13.14
C GLU A 158 -1.54 3.91 11.63
N ILE A 159 -1.75 2.85 10.84
CA ILE A 159 -1.83 2.99 9.37
C ILE A 159 -2.99 3.91 8.99
N ILE A 160 -4.18 3.70 9.56
CA ILE A 160 -5.37 4.47 9.18
C ILE A 160 -5.26 5.94 9.60
N GLU A 161 -4.84 6.25 10.83
CA GLU A 161 -4.70 7.63 11.32
C GLU A 161 -3.78 8.47 10.43
N HIS A 162 -2.72 7.86 9.90
CA HIS A 162 -1.69 8.57 9.13
C HIS A 162 -1.83 8.42 7.61
N THR A 163 -2.81 7.66 7.11
CA THR A 163 -3.02 7.47 5.65
C THR A 163 -4.46 7.68 5.19
N TYR A 164 -5.42 7.90 6.10
CA TYR A 164 -6.83 8.10 5.76
C TYR A 164 -7.49 9.18 6.62
N ASN A 165 -8.11 10.15 5.96
CA ASN A 165 -8.71 11.31 6.63
C ASN A 165 -10.15 11.08 7.14
N GLY A 166 -10.73 9.88 6.94
CA GLY A 166 -12.12 9.59 7.29
C GLY A 166 -12.35 9.20 8.75
N TRP A 167 -11.30 9.02 9.57
CA TRP A 167 -11.45 8.70 10.98
C TRP A 167 -11.62 9.98 11.83
N ALA A 168 -12.76 10.11 12.51
CA ALA A 168 -13.04 11.32 13.29
C ALA A 168 -12.03 11.51 14.43
N ALA A 169 -11.49 12.73 14.59
CA ALA A 169 -10.52 13.04 15.63
C ALA A 169 -11.00 12.71 17.06
N SER A 170 -12.30 12.85 17.34
CA SER A 170 -12.88 12.43 18.62
C SER A 170 -12.84 10.91 18.82
N ASP A 171 -13.06 10.14 17.77
CA ASP A 171 -13.03 8.68 17.80
C ASP A 171 -11.60 8.17 17.98
N ILE A 172 -10.63 8.80 17.30
CA ILE A 172 -9.20 8.56 17.50
C ILE A 172 -8.83 8.77 18.96
N GLN A 173 -9.23 9.91 19.55
CA GLN A 173 -8.92 10.20 20.94
C GLN A 173 -9.56 9.18 21.91
N GLU A 174 -10.81 8.81 21.70
CA GLU A 174 -11.47 7.78 22.52
C GLU A 174 -10.77 6.41 22.40
N PHE A 175 -10.27 6.05 21.21
CA PHE A 175 -9.48 4.85 21.01
C PHE A 175 -8.11 4.94 21.71
N LYS A 176 -7.42 6.10 21.64
CA LYS A 176 -6.19 6.36 22.40
C LYS A 176 -6.42 6.25 23.90
N ASP A 177 -7.48 6.85 24.41
CA ASP A 177 -7.88 6.79 25.83
C ASP A 177 -8.17 5.36 26.28
N MET A 178 -8.81 4.56 25.43
CA MET A 178 -9.09 3.15 25.69
C MET A 178 -7.81 2.33 25.92
N LEU A 179 -6.72 2.60 25.19
CA LEU A 179 -5.45 1.88 25.38
C LEU A 179 -4.86 2.12 26.78
N VAL A 180 -5.07 3.31 27.35
CA VAL A 180 -4.42 3.77 28.59
C VAL A 180 -5.34 3.94 29.80
N TYR A 181 -6.65 3.75 29.67
CA TYR A 181 -7.63 4.01 30.74
C TYR A 181 -7.21 3.47 32.12
N PRO A 182 -7.35 4.28 33.21
CA PRO A 182 -7.95 5.63 33.29
C PRO A 182 -7.01 6.78 32.86
N GLY A 183 -5.95 6.49 32.14
CA GLY A 183 -4.84 7.37 31.78
C GLY A 183 -3.52 6.69 32.15
N TYR A 184 -2.41 7.08 31.53
CA TYR A 184 -1.07 6.61 31.92
C TYR A 184 -0.41 7.61 32.89
N SER A 185 0.63 7.18 33.57
CA SER A 185 1.41 8.04 34.47
C SER A 185 2.82 7.49 34.64
N ASN A 186 3.77 8.42 34.74
CA ASN A 186 5.20 8.13 34.83
C ASN A 186 5.72 8.25 36.28
N THR A 187 4.88 8.69 37.22
CA THR A 187 5.29 8.91 38.63
C THR A 187 4.36 8.28 39.65
N THR A 188 3.11 8.00 39.26
CA THR A 188 2.06 7.52 40.16
C THR A 188 1.37 6.29 39.57
N VAL A 189 1.27 5.23 40.35
CA VAL A 189 0.54 4.01 39.98
C VAL A 189 -0.90 4.10 40.52
N PRO A 190 -1.96 3.90 39.72
CA PRO A 190 -3.35 3.95 40.17
C PRO A 190 -3.76 2.66 40.88
N THR A 191 -3.16 2.37 42.04
CA THR A 191 -3.29 1.09 42.75
C THR A 191 -4.75 0.68 43.01
N ALA A 192 -5.64 1.62 43.34
CA ALA A 192 -7.05 1.31 43.57
C ALA A 192 -7.74 0.76 42.31
N ALA A 193 -7.49 1.38 41.15
CA ALA A 193 -8.05 0.98 39.86
C ALA A 193 -7.46 -0.36 39.40
N ILE A 194 -6.14 -0.56 39.56
CA ILE A 194 -5.48 -1.84 39.27
C ILE A 194 -6.10 -2.96 40.11
N ASN A 195 -6.29 -2.74 41.42
CA ASN A 195 -6.85 -3.74 42.34
C ASN A 195 -8.30 -4.11 42.02
N SER A 196 -9.09 -3.20 41.44
CA SER A 196 -10.48 -3.45 41.02
C SER A 196 -10.63 -3.90 39.56
N ASN A 197 -9.51 -4.00 38.82
CA ASN A 197 -9.45 -4.18 37.36
C ASN A 197 -10.12 -3.06 36.54
N ASP A 198 -10.34 -1.88 37.13
CA ASP A 198 -10.89 -0.68 36.48
C ASP A 198 -9.80 0.06 35.68
N ILE A 199 -9.13 -0.70 34.80
CA ILE A 199 -7.98 -0.32 33.98
C ILE A 199 -8.08 -1.05 32.64
N THR A 200 -7.32 -0.63 31.63
CA THR A 200 -7.19 -1.34 30.36
C THR A 200 -5.79 -1.90 30.12
N PHE A 201 -5.17 -1.63 28.96
CA PHE A 201 -4.03 -2.39 28.46
C PHE A 201 -2.71 -1.91 29.04
N TYR A 202 -2.45 -0.60 29.06
CA TYR A 202 -1.20 -0.01 29.59
C TYR A 202 -0.85 -0.56 30.98
N TRP A 203 -1.78 -0.45 31.94
CA TRP A 203 -1.56 -0.88 33.32
C TRP A 203 -1.46 -2.40 33.51
N LYS A 204 -1.82 -3.21 32.50
CA LYS A 204 -1.60 -4.66 32.51
C LYS A 204 -0.24 -5.06 31.94
N VAL A 205 0.39 -4.22 31.13
CA VAL A 205 1.64 -4.55 30.43
C VAL A 205 2.86 -3.76 30.96
N TYR A 206 2.65 -2.67 31.71
CA TYR A 206 3.73 -1.77 32.14
C TYR A 206 4.86 -2.38 32.97
N GLN A 207 4.67 -3.55 33.57
CA GLN A 207 5.72 -4.22 34.35
C GLN A 207 6.35 -5.43 33.63
N GLY A 208 5.95 -5.74 32.39
CA GLY A 208 6.31 -7.01 31.77
C GLY A 208 5.67 -8.18 32.53
N ASP A 209 6.38 -9.31 32.66
CA ASP A 209 5.94 -10.43 33.48
C ASP A 209 7.08 -10.96 34.38
N PRO A 210 7.35 -10.29 35.52
CA PRO A 210 8.41 -10.72 36.44
C PRO A 210 8.11 -12.07 37.12
N ALA A 211 6.90 -12.60 36.95
CA ALA A 211 6.40 -13.76 37.68
C ALA A 211 6.41 -15.07 36.88
N ARG A 212 6.82 -15.05 35.60
CA ARG A 212 6.72 -16.23 34.74
C ARG A 212 7.98 -16.52 33.96
N HIS A 213 8.19 -17.81 33.77
CA HIS A 213 9.10 -18.30 32.75
C HIS A 213 8.58 -17.93 31.36
N GLY A 214 9.51 -17.60 30.46
CA GLY A 214 9.21 -17.66 29.04
C GLY A 214 8.85 -16.35 28.36
N ASN A 215 8.17 -16.45 27.23
CA ASN A 215 7.94 -15.35 26.29
C ASN A 215 6.83 -14.36 26.68
N GLN A 216 6.10 -14.59 27.77
CA GLN A 216 4.87 -13.84 28.08
C GLN A 216 5.07 -12.33 28.21
N GLY A 217 6.12 -11.89 28.91
CA GLY A 217 6.39 -10.47 29.05
C GLY A 217 6.93 -9.81 27.76
N LEU A 218 7.46 -10.57 26.79
CA LEU A 218 7.85 -10.02 25.49
C LEU A 218 6.62 -9.49 24.74
N PHE A 219 5.49 -10.18 24.82
CA PHE A 219 4.22 -9.71 24.25
C PHE A 219 3.78 -8.40 24.90
N ALA A 220 3.93 -8.30 26.24
CA ALA A 220 3.64 -7.07 26.98
C ALA A 220 4.51 -5.89 26.49
N MET A 221 5.83 -6.11 26.34
CA MET A 221 6.75 -5.07 25.86
C MET A 221 6.51 -4.69 24.39
N ARG A 222 6.11 -5.63 23.53
CA ARG A 222 5.74 -5.31 22.15
C ARG A 222 4.51 -4.43 22.08
N THR A 223 3.47 -4.77 22.83
CA THR A 223 2.28 -3.91 22.92
C THR A 223 2.63 -2.55 23.51
N MET A 224 3.50 -2.49 24.52
CA MET A 224 3.95 -1.22 25.09
C MET A 224 4.61 -0.33 24.03
N MET A 225 5.50 -0.90 23.21
CA MET A 225 6.20 -0.17 22.15
C MET A 225 5.25 0.31 21.05
N ALA A 226 4.32 -0.54 20.61
CA ALA A 226 3.30 -0.19 19.62
C ALA A 226 2.35 0.93 20.14
N MET A 227 1.91 0.83 21.40
CA MET A 227 1.13 1.87 22.06
C MET A 227 1.90 3.19 22.14
N ALA A 228 3.18 3.13 22.51
CA ALA A 228 3.99 4.32 22.68
C ALA A 228 4.14 5.13 21.39
N ILE A 229 4.35 4.45 20.26
CA ILE A 229 4.44 5.08 18.93
C ILE A 229 3.09 5.74 18.61
N PHE A 230 1.99 4.97 18.57
CA PHE A 230 0.66 5.48 18.23
C PHE A 230 0.14 6.61 19.14
N LEU A 231 0.56 6.63 20.40
CA LEU A 231 0.19 7.63 21.40
C LEU A 231 1.13 8.83 21.45
N ASP A 232 2.17 8.88 20.61
CA ASP A 232 3.23 9.89 20.68
C ASP A 232 3.82 10.01 22.09
N ASN A 233 4.19 8.88 22.70
CA ASN A 233 4.71 8.82 24.06
C ASN A 233 6.14 8.26 24.16
N GLU A 234 7.13 9.15 24.15
CA GLU A 234 8.56 8.83 24.29
C GLU A 234 8.89 8.06 25.57
N ILE A 235 8.34 8.45 26.71
CA ILE A 235 8.67 7.82 27.99
C ILE A 235 8.18 6.37 27.98
N MET A 236 7.01 6.11 27.42
CA MET A 236 6.45 4.78 27.23
C MET A 236 7.28 3.93 26.24
N TYR A 237 7.79 4.54 25.17
CA TYR A 237 8.64 3.88 24.17
C TYR A 237 9.98 3.48 24.79
N ASP A 238 10.65 4.43 25.43
CA ASP A 238 11.91 4.23 26.14
C ASP A 238 11.76 3.19 27.24
N ARG A 239 10.62 3.15 27.93
CA ARG A 239 10.33 2.11 28.92
C ARG A 239 10.47 0.72 28.31
N ALA A 240 9.92 0.47 27.12
CA ALA A 240 10.03 -0.82 26.44
C ALA A 240 11.45 -1.06 25.90
N LEU A 241 12.01 -0.09 25.15
CA LEU A 241 13.32 -0.23 24.51
C LEU A 241 14.44 -0.45 25.54
N ARG A 242 14.50 0.38 26.59
CA ARG A 242 15.51 0.29 27.65
C ARG A 242 15.40 -1.00 28.43
N TYR A 243 14.17 -1.46 28.72
CA TYR A 243 13.94 -2.72 29.41
C TYR A 243 14.49 -3.91 28.59
N LEU A 244 14.19 -3.96 27.29
CA LEU A 244 14.72 -5.00 26.39
C LEU A 244 16.26 -4.99 26.32
N GLN A 245 16.87 -3.81 26.38
CA GLN A 245 18.32 -3.62 26.41
C GLN A 245 18.97 -3.88 27.78
N GLY A 246 18.18 -4.10 28.84
CA GLY A 246 18.68 -4.30 30.20
C GLY A 246 19.22 -3.04 30.87
N LEU A 247 18.75 -1.87 30.42
CA LEU A 247 19.09 -0.56 31.00
C LEU A 247 18.13 -0.21 32.14
N PRO A 248 18.55 0.63 33.11
CA PRO A 248 17.67 1.12 34.17
C PRO A 248 16.54 1.98 33.60
N HIS A 249 15.45 2.11 34.35
CA HIS A 249 14.34 3.00 33.99
C HIS A 249 14.83 4.46 33.85
N ARG A 250 14.06 5.28 33.13
CA ARG A 250 14.35 6.72 33.06
C ARG A 250 14.08 7.37 34.42
N SER A 251 14.81 8.43 34.76
CA SER A 251 14.60 9.15 36.01
C SER A 251 13.23 9.83 36.14
N ASP A 252 12.55 10.05 35.01
CA ASP A 252 11.21 10.63 34.90
C ASP A 252 10.13 9.58 34.58
N ASP A 253 10.43 8.29 34.74
CA ASP A 253 9.51 7.16 34.58
C ASP A 253 9.34 6.35 35.88
N LEU A 254 8.33 5.48 35.92
CA LEU A 254 8.11 4.52 36.99
C LEU A 254 9.26 3.49 37.01
N ALA A 255 9.70 3.09 38.19
CA ALA A 255 10.69 2.04 38.33
C ALA A 255 10.24 0.71 37.67
N TYR A 256 11.20 -0.07 37.18
CA TYR A 256 10.92 -1.46 36.84
C TYR A 256 10.77 -2.29 38.12
N PRO A 257 10.14 -3.48 38.06
CA PRO A 257 10.04 -4.35 39.22
C PRO A 257 11.42 -4.70 39.80
N SER A 258 11.55 -4.61 41.13
CA SER A 258 12.71 -5.08 41.88
C SER A 258 12.69 -6.60 42.06
N GLY A 259 13.83 -7.18 42.43
CA GLY A 259 13.99 -8.62 42.69
C GLY A 259 15.10 -8.91 43.71
N PRO A 260 15.59 -10.16 43.82
CA PRO A 260 15.20 -11.35 43.05
C PRO A 260 13.86 -11.98 43.50
N PRO A 261 13.28 -12.89 42.69
CA PRO A 261 12.13 -13.68 43.08
C PRO A 261 12.45 -14.69 44.21
N ILE A 262 11.47 -14.95 45.08
CA ILE A 262 11.57 -15.94 46.16
C ILE A 262 11.01 -17.27 45.66
N ASN A 263 11.88 -18.29 45.54
CA ASN A 263 11.52 -19.62 45.03
C ASN A 263 11.48 -20.66 46.14
N ASN A 264 10.49 -21.55 46.09
CA ASN A 264 10.29 -22.56 47.12
C ASN A 264 10.40 -23.97 46.53
N SER A 265 9.26 -24.66 46.43
CA SER A 265 9.19 -26.08 46.08
C SER A 265 9.19 -26.28 44.58
N GLN A 266 9.87 -27.34 44.14
CA GLN A 266 9.75 -27.88 42.78
C GLN A 266 8.29 -28.30 42.53
N LYS A 267 7.71 -27.77 41.46
CA LYS A 267 6.32 -27.97 41.04
C LYS A 267 6.20 -29.12 40.04
N THR A 268 7.07 -29.09 39.02
CA THR A 268 7.09 -30.06 37.92
C THR A 268 8.56 -30.36 37.60
N SER A 269 8.87 -31.57 37.17
CA SER A 269 10.19 -31.92 36.64
C SER A 269 10.06 -33.02 35.61
N CYS A 270 10.87 -32.93 34.57
CA CYS A 270 11.01 -33.92 33.52
C CYS A 270 12.47 -33.96 33.05
N GLU A 271 12.76 -34.73 31.99
CA GLU A 271 14.12 -34.83 31.44
C GLU A 271 14.71 -33.47 31.01
N TYR A 272 13.87 -32.52 30.62
CA TYR A 272 14.29 -31.29 29.95
C TYR A 272 14.39 -30.07 30.87
N PHE A 273 13.60 -30.02 31.95
CA PHE A 273 13.57 -28.88 32.86
C PHE A 273 13.04 -29.24 34.26
N ASP A 274 13.36 -28.36 35.21
CA ASP A 274 12.69 -28.28 36.52
C ASP A 274 11.90 -26.96 36.62
N GLU A 275 10.62 -27.05 37.00
CA GLU A 275 9.75 -25.90 37.28
C GLU A 275 9.61 -25.71 38.79
N PHE A 276 9.71 -24.46 39.26
CA PHE A 276 9.58 -24.08 40.67
C PHE A 276 8.40 -23.15 40.91
N THR A 277 7.87 -23.23 42.13
CA THR A 277 6.89 -22.26 42.64
C THR A 277 7.58 -20.95 43.03
N GLN A 278 7.00 -19.83 42.61
CA GLN A 278 7.39 -18.49 43.03
C GLN A 278 6.41 -17.97 44.08
N ASN A 279 6.94 -17.43 45.18
CA ASN A 279 6.16 -16.98 46.33
C ASN A 279 6.49 -15.53 46.69
N GLY A 280 6.48 -14.67 45.68
CA GLY A 280 6.78 -13.24 45.80
C GLY A 280 8.20 -12.89 45.39
N PHE A 281 8.63 -11.71 45.83
CA PHE A 281 9.89 -11.09 45.43
C PHE A 281 10.58 -10.49 46.66
N GLU A 282 11.90 -10.58 46.69
CA GLU A 282 12.72 -9.65 47.42
C GLU A 282 12.80 -8.33 46.64
N THR A 283 13.10 -7.23 47.34
CA THR A 283 13.30 -5.92 46.73
C THR A 283 14.74 -5.44 46.94
N THR A 284 15.70 -6.36 46.92
CA THR A 284 17.11 -6.10 47.26
C THR A 284 17.90 -5.56 46.08
N ILE A 285 17.39 -5.74 44.86
CA ILE A 285 17.98 -5.22 43.62
C ILE A 285 16.89 -4.45 42.86
N GLU A 286 17.09 -3.14 42.69
CA GLU A 286 16.26 -2.27 41.85
C GLU A 286 16.46 -2.62 40.37
N ASP A 287 15.43 -2.39 39.54
CA ASP A 287 15.44 -2.67 38.10
C ASP A 287 16.05 -4.05 37.77
N TYR A 288 15.58 -5.08 38.47
CA TYR A 288 16.25 -6.38 38.51
C TYR A 288 16.47 -7.01 37.12
N GLY A 289 15.58 -6.71 36.18
CA GLY A 289 15.56 -7.24 34.83
C GLY A 289 15.15 -8.72 34.84
N PHE A 290 13.98 -9.01 34.28
CA PHE A 290 13.46 -10.38 34.24
C PHE A 290 13.76 -11.03 32.88
N ASN A 291 12.90 -11.96 32.50
CA ASN A 291 13.14 -12.88 31.41
C ASN A 291 13.05 -12.19 30.04
N GLU A 292 12.37 -11.06 29.93
CA GLU A 292 12.17 -10.35 28.65
C GLU A 292 13.40 -9.57 28.18
N VAL A 293 14.32 -9.26 29.09
CA VAL A 293 15.59 -8.60 28.74
C VAL A 293 16.33 -9.50 27.75
N ILE A 294 16.78 -8.97 26.62
CA ILE A 294 17.32 -9.80 25.51
C ILE A 294 18.50 -10.65 25.97
N SER A 295 19.37 -10.12 26.85
CA SER A 295 20.50 -10.88 27.42
C SER A 295 20.08 -12.07 28.30
N ASN A 296 18.89 -12.00 28.90
CA ASN A 296 18.32 -13.03 29.75
C ASN A 296 17.43 -13.99 28.94
N TYR A 297 16.76 -13.50 27.89
CA TYR A 297 15.90 -14.32 27.05
C TYR A 297 16.71 -15.21 26.09
N ILE A 298 17.66 -14.62 25.37
CA ILE A 298 18.53 -15.30 24.41
C ILE A 298 19.93 -15.34 25.02
N TYR A 299 20.42 -16.54 25.32
CA TYR A 299 21.72 -16.77 25.92
C TYR A 299 22.87 -16.52 24.92
N GLU A 300 24.08 -16.48 25.44
CA GLU A 300 25.31 -16.17 24.71
C GLU A 300 25.65 -17.13 23.56
N ASN A 301 25.06 -18.33 23.54
CA ASN A 301 25.18 -19.31 22.46
C ASN A 301 24.00 -19.29 21.47
N GLY A 302 23.00 -18.41 21.65
CA GLY A 302 21.78 -18.36 20.84
C GLY A 302 20.61 -19.19 21.35
N GLN A 303 20.84 -20.10 22.31
CA GLN A 303 19.75 -20.79 22.98
C GLN A 303 18.83 -19.76 23.64
N CYS A 304 17.51 -19.92 23.52
CA CYS A 304 16.60 -19.09 24.29
C CYS A 304 16.08 -19.83 25.53
N GLN A 305 15.57 -19.10 26.52
CA GLN A 305 15.14 -19.69 27.78
C GLN A 305 14.07 -20.78 27.63
N GLU A 306 13.22 -20.71 26.60
CA GLU A 306 12.13 -21.67 26.33
C GLU A 306 12.64 -22.93 25.59
N SER A 307 13.93 -23.05 25.26
CA SER A 307 14.47 -24.18 24.49
C SER A 307 14.34 -25.54 25.18
N SER A 308 14.19 -25.57 26.52
CA SER A 308 13.86 -26.80 27.27
C SER A 308 12.36 -27.05 27.42
N ARG A 309 11.52 -26.06 27.13
CA ARG A 309 10.07 -26.23 27.23
C ARG A 309 9.51 -26.92 26.00
N ASP A 310 9.61 -26.28 24.84
CA ASP A 310 9.20 -26.81 23.54
C ASP A 310 9.65 -25.87 22.41
N GLN A 311 9.47 -26.29 21.16
CA GLN A 311 10.00 -25.56 20.01
C GLN A 311 9.12 -24.37 19.61
N ALA A 312 7.80 -24.50 19.73
CA ALA A 312 6.86 -23.44 19.37
C ALA A 312 7.04 -22.19 20.24
N HIS A 313 7.11 -22.33 21.57
CA HIS A 313 7.30 -21.20 22.48
C HIS A 313 8.69 -20.57 22.34
N GLY A 314 9.68 -21.42 22.09
CA GLY A 314 11.04 -21.02 21.77
C GLY A 314 11.12 -20.02 20.63
N LEU A 315 10.58 -20.40 19.48
CA LEU A 315 10.59 -19.58 18.29
C LEU A 315 9.68 -18.35 18.42
N ALA A 316 8.53 -18.46 19.11
CA ALA A 316 7.61 -17.34 19.33
C ALA A 316 8.29 -16.14 20.02
N GLY A 317 9.08 -16.39 21.08
CA GLY A 317 9.74 -15.28 21.79
C GLY A 317 10.87 -14.65 21.01
N VAL A 318 11.70 -15.45 20.33
CA VAL A 318 12.76 -14.92 19.44
C VAL A 318 12.14 -14.09 18.31
N SER A 319 11.04 -14.57 17.73
CA SER A 319 10.27 -13.86 16.70
C SER A 319 9.68 -12.54 17.22
N THR A 320 9.16 -12.53 18.44
CA THR A 320 8.59 -11.32 19.07
C THR A 320 9.68 -10.26 19.30
N ILE A 321 10.90 -10.66 19.67
CA ILE A 321 12.05 -9.75 19.77
C ILE A 321 12.40 -9.16 18.40
N ALA A 322 12.36 -9.96 17.33
CA ALA A 322 12.59 -9.45 15.98
C ALA A 322 11.53 -8.42 15.56
N VAL A 323 10.26 -8.63 15.88
CA VAL A 323 9.18 -7.66 15.58
C VAL A 323 9.41 -6.34 16.31
N MET A 324 9.76 -6.38 17.60
CA MET A 324 10.13 -5.17 18.35
C MET A 324 11.40 -4.51 17.79
N SER A 325 12.30 -5.29 17.18
CA SER A 325 13.49 -4.75 16.54
C SER A 325 13.16 -3.99 15.26
N GLU A 326 12.15 -4.43 14.49
CA GLU A 326 11.65 -3.67 13.33
C GLU A 326 10.93 -2.38 13.76
N MET A 327 10.19 -2.43 14.87
CA MET A 327 9.58 -1.24 15.47
C MET A 327 10.65 -0.22 15.90
N ALA A 328 11.69 -0.68 16.58
CA ALA A 328 12.81 0.16 16.96
C ALA A 328 13.50 0.76 15.73
N TRP A 329 13.77 -0.07 14.71
CA TRP A 329 14.45 0.35 13.50
C TRP A 329 13.69 1.45 12.75
N SER A 330 12.36 1.34 12.67
CA SER A 330 11.51 2.34 12.01
C SER A 330 11.57 3.72 12.69
N GLN A 331 11.93 3.74 13.97
CA GLN A 331 12.11 4.95 14.77
C GLN A 331 13.57 5.44 14.85
N GLY A 332 14.50 4.77 14.16
CA GLY A 332 15.92 5.14 14.16
C GLY A 332 16.78 4.39 15.19
N ASP A 333 16.22 3.43 15.94
CA ASP A 333 16.93 2.70 17.00
C ASP A 333 17.35 1.29 16.56
N ASP A 334 18.62 0.93 16.81
CA ASP A 334 19.15 -0.40 16.45
C ASP A 334 19.03 -1.42 17.58
N LEU A 335 17.86 -2.07 17.65
CA LEU A 335 17.65 -3.21 18.55
C LEU A 335 18.05 -4.55 17.90
N TYR A 336 18.08 -4.65 16.56
CA TYR A 336 18.55 -5.84 15.85
C TYR A 336 20.03 -6.12 16.15
N GLY A 337 20.87 -5.07 16.17
CA GLY A 337 22.29 -5.11 16.47
C GLY A 337 22.65 -5.42 17.92
N HIS A 338 21.65 -5.37 18.83
CA HIS A 338 21.89 -5.49 20.26
C HIS A 338 22.64 -6.77 20.64
N LEU A 339 23.66 -6.61 21.51
CA LEU A 339 24.55 -7.68 21.97
C LEU A 339 25.22 -8.47 20.84
N ASN A 340 25.65 -7.76 19.77
CA ASN A 340 26.26 -8.31 18.57
C ASN A 340 25.31 -9.25 17.81
N ASN A 341 24.17 -8.70 17.36
CA ASN A 341 23.12 -9.45 16.65
C ASN A 341 22.60 -10.65 17.47
N ARG A 342 22.40 -10.49 18.78
CA ARG A 342 21.84 -11.55 19.65
C ARG A 342 20.48 -12.05 19.16
N PRO A 343 19.57 -11.20 18.63
CA PRO A 343 18.35 -11.68 17.99
C PRO A 343 18.60 -12.63 16.81
N LEU A 344 19.55 -12.32 15.90
CA LEU A 344 19.95 -13.22 14.81
C LEU A 344 20.51 -14.54 15.34
N LEU A 345 21.39 -14.49 16.33
CA LEU A 345 21.98 -15.68 16.93
C LEU A 345 20.90 -16.62 17.50
N GLY A 346 19.83 -16.06 18.08
CA GLY A 346 18.65 -16.80 18.51
C GLY A 346 17.92 -17.51 17.37
N LEU A 347 17.70 -16.81 16.26
CA LEU A 347 17.07 -17.38 15.07
C LEU A 347 17.94 -18.50 14.47
N GLU A 348 19.25 -18.28 14.33
CA GLU A 348 20.19 -19.27 13.81
C GLU A 348 20.18 -20.56 14.64
N PHE A 349 20.12 -20.46 15.98
CA PHE A 349 20.04 -21.62 16.86
C PHE A 349 18.77 -22.44 16.59
N TYR A 350 17.61 -21.79 16.55
CA TYR A 350 16.32 -22.45 16.37
C TYR A 350 16.15 -23.07 14.98
N TYR A 351 16.50 -22.32 13.94
CA TYR A 351 16.46 -22.84 12.58
C TYR A 351 17.45 -23.99 12.40
N ARG A 352 18.67 -23.92 12.96
CA ARG A 352 19.61 -25.04 12.92
C ARG A 352 19.06 -26.30 13.58
N TYR A 353 18.53 -26.19 14.80
CA TYR A 353 18.06 -27.35 15.55
C TYR A 353 16.87 -28.05 14.87
N ASN A 354 15.94 -27.27 14.33
CA ASN A 354 14.73 -27.80 13.68
C ASN A 354 14.98 -28.24 12.22
N LEU A 355 15.67 -27.43 11.41
CA LEU A 355 15.88 -27.74 9.99
C LEU A 355 16.87 -28.87 9.76
N SER A 356 17.95 -28.96 10.56
CA SER A 356 18.88 -30.09 10.42
C SER A 356 18.25 -31.44 10.78
N TYR A 357 17.15 -31.42 11.53
CA TYR A 357 16.33 -32.61 11.78
C TYR A 357 15.38 -32.91 10.61
N ALA A 358 14.75 -31.88 10.05
CA ALA A 358 13.81 -32.01 8.93
C ALA A 358 14.50 -32.30 7.57
N ASN A 359 15.76 -31.90 7.41
CA ASN A 359 16.48 -32.01 6.15
C ASN A 359 18.01 -32.17 6.34
N SER A 360 18.65 -32.87 5.40
CA SER A 360 20.11 -33.06 5.36
C SER A 360 20.76 -31.98 4.50
N TYR A 361 21.88 -31.42 4.98
CA TYR A 361 22.66 -30.41 4.25
C TYR A 361 24.10 -30.89 4.04
N PRO A 362 24.80 -30.47 2.97
CA PRO A 362 26.17 -30.92 2.72
C PRO A 362 27.16 -30.68 3.88
N ASP A 363 26.99 -29.58 4.61
CA ASP A 363 27.80 -29.21 5.79
C ASP A 363 27.17 -29.64 7.13
N GLN A 364 25.99 -30.26 7.11
CA GLN A 364 25.30 -30.78 8.28
C GLN A 364 24.47 -32.02 7.83
N PRO A 365 25.15 -33.16 7.54
CA PRO A 365 24.49 -34.31 6.93
C PRO A 365 23.58 -35.06 7.93
N THR A 366 23.82 -34.90 9.23
CA THR A 366 23.03 -35.46 10.32
C THR A 366 22.38 -34.33 11.14
N PRO A 367 21.26 -34.59 11.83
CA PRO A 367 20.66 -33.62 12.75
C PRO A 367 21.68 -33.09 13.76
N TRP A 368 21.61 -31.80 14.06
CA TRP A 368 22.44 -31.17 15.09
C TRP A 368 21.84 -31.41 16.47
N GLU A 369 22.61 -31.95 17.41
CA GLU A 369 22.16 -32.29 18.77
C GLU A 369 22.97 -31.50 19.81
N PRO A 370 22.53 -30.29 20.19
CA PRO A 370 23.23 -29.52 21.21
C PRO A 370 23.06 -30.18 22.59
N THR A 371 24.16 -30.33 23.32
CA THR A 371 24.16 -30.94 24.66
C THR A 371 24.94 -30.09 25.65
N VAL A 372 24.66 -30.27 26.95
CA VAL A 372 25.46 -29.65 28.02
C VAL A 372 26.91 -30.13 27.96
N ALA A 373 27.13 -31.41 27.68
CA ALA A 373 28.47 -32.00 27.58
C ALA A 373 29.30 -31.43 26.41
N SER A 374 28.66 -31.10 25.27
CA SER A 374 29.34 -30.43 24.16
C SER A 374 29.54 -28.94 24.37
N GLY A 375 28.91 -28.35 25.39
CA GLY A 375 28.89 -26.90 25.63
C GLY A 375 28.00 -26.12 24.65
N GLU A 376 27.32 -26.81 23.74
CA GLU A 376 26.41 -26.19 22.77
C GLU A 376 25.02 -25.92 23.35
N TYR A 377 24.67 -26.57 24.47
CA TYR A 377 23.50 -26.26 25.28
C TYR A 377 23.93 -25.79 26.68
N ILE A 378 23.26 -24.77 27.20
CA ILE A 378 23.52 -24.17 28.51
C ILE A 378 22.42 -24.60 29.48
N GLU A 379 22.83 -25.27 30.57
CA GLU A 379 21.99 -25.49 31.74
C GLU A 379 21.93 -24.19 32.57
N ARG A 380 20.73 -23.65 32.81
CA ARG A 380 20.56 -22.35 33.50
C ARG A 380 19.21 -22.23 34.18
N THR A 381 19.21 -21.64 35.38
CA THR A 381 18.01 -21.12 36.02
C THR A 381 17.69 -19.73 35.48
N ASP A 382 16.47 -19.54 35.00
CA ASP A 382 16.02 -18.26 34.42
C ASP A 382 15.94 -17.15 35.48
N ARG A 383 15.79 -15.90 35.03
CA ARG A 383 15.77 -14.75 35.94
C ARG A 383 14.51 -14.70 36.81
N SER A 384 13.40 -15.29 36.35
CA SER A 384 12.21 -15.50 37.18
C SER A 384 12.45 -16.51 38.31
N GLY A 385 13.51 -17.32 38.21
CA GLY A 385 13.85 -18.38 39.16
C GLY A 385 12.86 -19.54 39.16
N ARG A 386 11.86 -19.52 38.28
CA ARG A 386 10.82 -20.54 38.18
C ARG A 386 11.20 -21.69 37.26
N TRP A 387 12.27 -21.55 36.49
CA TRP A 387 12.62 -22.54 35.49
C TRP A 387 14.12 -22.82 35.49
N LYS A 388 14.48 -24.09 35.58
CA LYS A 388 15.84 -24.56 35.33
C LYS A 388 15.86 -25.37 34.05
N SER A 389 16.50 -24.83 33.02
CA SER A 389 16.68 -25.47 31.72
C SER A 389 17.78 -26.54 31.83
N LEU A 390 17.50 -27.80 31.53
CA LEU A 390 18.45 -28.93 31.66
C LEU A 390 18.95 -29.46 30.30
N LYS A 391 18.03 -29.60 29.33
CA LYS A 391 18.32 -30.15 28.00
C LYS A 391 17.36 -29.57 26.96
N ILE A 392 17.79 -29.49 25.70
CA ILE A 392 16.88 -29.10 24.61
C ILE A 392 15.75 -30.11 24.47
N ASN A 393 14.52 -29.61 24.30
CA ASN A 393 13.34 -30.46 24.26
C ASN A 393 12.78 -30.59 22.84
N PRO A 394 12.80 -31.78 22.23
CA PRO A 394 12.19 -32.00 20.93
C PRO A 394 10.66 -32.18 21.00
N TYR A 395 10.09 -32.29 22.21
CA TYR A 395 8.69 -32.59 22.46
C TYR A 395 7.92 -31.41 23.06
N LEU A 396 6.60 -31.53 23.09
CA LEU A 396 5.72 -30.56 23.74
C LEU A 396 5.77 -30.72 25.26
N VAL A 397 6.50 -29.83 25.94
CA VAL A 397 6.63 -29.78 27.40
C VAL A 397 7.10 -31.14 27.95
N CYS A 398 6.35 -31.79 28.84
CA CYS A 398 6.75 -33.08 29.44
C CYS A 398 6.18 -34.29 28.68
N ASP A 399 5.57 -34.09 27.51
CA ASP A 399 4.88 -35.14 26.77
C ASP A 399 5.76 -35.70 25.65
N ASP A 400 6.53 -36.74 25.98
CA ASP A 400 7.46 -37.43 25.07
C ASP A 400 6.78 -38.16 23.90
N THR A 401 5.45 -38.15 23.83
CA THR A 401 4.69 -38.72 22.70
C THR A 401 4.41 -37.71 21.60
N ARG A 402 4.51 -36.40 21.88
CA ARG A 402 4.20 -35.32 20.93
C ARG A 402 5.47 -34.57 20.53
N ILE A 403 6.10 -35.02 19.45
CA ILE A 403 7.28 -34.35 18.88
C ILE A 403 6.89 -33.02 18.21
N GLU A 404 7.60 -31.95 18.53
CA GLU A 404 7.47 -30.64 17.85
C GLU A 404 8.68 -30.30 16.98
N ARG A 405 9.82 -30.94 17.23
CA ARG A 405 11.05 -30.70 16.49
C ARG A 405 10.87 -30.97 14.99
N GLY A 406 11.25 -29.97 14.19
CA GLY A 406 11.18 -30.03 12.73
C GLY A 406 9.77 -30.13 12.15
N GLN A 407 8.72 -29.89 12.94
CA GLN A 407 7.35 -29.79 12.44
C GLN A 407 7.08 -28.43 11.78
N HIS A 408 5.97 -28.32 11.04
CA HIS A 408 5.50 -27.13 10.32
C HIS A 408 5.21 -25.89 11.21
N ASN A 409 5.59 -25.91 12.49
CA ASN A 409 5.53 -24.80 13.44
C ASN A 409 6.74 -23.86 13.34
N LEU A 410 7.53 -23.94 12.27
CA LEU A 410 8.52 -22.91 11.95
C LEU A 410 7.76 -21.63 11.60
N GLN A 411 7.62 -20.74 12.57
CA GLN A 411 6.93 -19.46 12.40
C GLN A 411 7.55 -18.69 11.22
N PRO A 412 6.74 -18.19 10.29
CA PRO A 412 7.26 -17.48 9.15
C PRO A 412 7.55 -16.02 9.55
N VAL A 413 8.73 -15.79 10.10
CA VAL A 413 9.28 -14.44 10.34
C VAL A 413 10.57 -14.21 9.56
N TYR A 414 10.85 -15.10 8.62
CA TYR A 414 12.13 -15.15 7.94
C TYR A 414 12.29 -13.98 6.96
N GLU A 415 11.23 -13.51 6.28
CA GLU A 415 11.37 -12.40 5.33
C GLU A 415 11.68 -11.08 6.03
N MET A 416 11.07 -10.82 7.19
CA MET A 416 11.40 -9.65 8.01
C MET A 416 12.87 -9.64 8.43
N ASN A 417 13.35 -10.78 8.94
CA ASN A 417 14.71 -10.88 9.41
C ASN A 417 15.75 -10.93 8.27
N LEU A 418 15.44 -11.58 7.14
CA LEU A 418 16.31 -11.55 5.97
C LEU A 418 16.33 -10.15 5.34
N GLY A 419 15.19 -9.48 5.25
CA GLY A 419 15.10 -8.09 4.85
C GLY A 419 16.02 -7.18 5.67
N HIS A 420 16.16 -7.45 6.97
CA HIS A 420 17.13 -6.75 7.80
C HIS A 420 18.58 -7.26 7.61
N TYR A 421 18.89 -8.51 7.94
CA TYR A 421 20.28 -8.97 8.03
C TYR A 421 20.96 -9.21 6.67
N ARG A 422 20.20 -9.69 5.67
CA ARG A 422 20.71 -9.93 4.31
C ARG A 422 20.63 -8.67 3.46
N ASP A 423 19.48 -8.01 3.42
CA ASP A 423 19.25 -6.95 2.44
C ASP A 423 19.68 -5.57 2.97
N ARG A 424 19.25 -5.22 4.19
CA ARG A 424 19.55 -3.93 4.82
C ARG A 424 21.00 -3.84 5.32
N LEU A 425 21.46 -4.81 6.10
CA LEU A 425 22.83 -4.81 6.66
C LEU A 425 23.88 -5.42 5.74
N GLN A 426 23.47 -6.22 4.75
CA GLN A 426 24.36 -6.93 3.84
C GLN A 426 25.43 -7.75 4.58
N LEU A 427 25.04 -8.45 5.65
CA LEU A 427 25.96 -9.31 6.38
C LEU A 427 26.50 -10.43 5.49
N PRO A 428 27.66 -11.03 5.81
CA PRO A 428 28.12 -12.23 5.13
C PRO A 428 27.09 -13.37 5.27
N ALA A 429 26.84 -14.11 4.17
CA ALA A 429 25.86 -15.21 4.15
C ALA A 429 26.10 -16.32 5.19
N ALA A 430 27.31 -16.42 5.74
CA ALA A 430 27.64 -17.35 6.82
C ALA A 430 26.97 -16.99 8.15
N ASP A 431 26.59 -15.72 8.36
CA ASP A 431 26.08 -15.20 9.64
C ASP A 431 24.57 -15.43 9.78
N TYR A 432 23.81 -15.51 8.69
CA TYR A 432 22.36 -15.78 8.66
C TYR A 432 22.02 -17.10 7.91
N LYS A 433 22.96 -18.04 7.91
CA LYS A 433 22.90 -19.25 7.09
C LYS A 433 21.65 -20.09 7.35
N TRP A 434 21.29 -20.30 8.61
CA TRP A 434 20.15 -21.13 8.98
C TRP A 434 18.82 -20.41 8.82
N LEU A 435 18.79 -19.10 9.02
CA LEU A 435 17.66 -18.24 8.68
C LEU A 435 17.34 -18.31 7.17
N GLN A 436 18.35 -18.17 6.30
CA GLN A 436 18.17 -18.32 4.85
C GLN A 436 17.68 -19.73 4.49
N ARG A 437 18.26 -20.78 5.09
CA ARG A 437 17.78 -22.17 4.89
C ARG A 437 16.34 -22.35 5.33
N GLY A 438 15.91 -21.67 6.40
CA GLY A 438 14.53 -21.68 6.90
C GLY A 438 13.56 -21.07 5.91
N HIS A 439 13.89 -19.88 5.39
CA HIS A 439 13.18 -19.28 4.27
C HIS A 439 13.10 -20.25 3.08
N ASP A 440 14.23 -20.72 2.56
CA ASP A 440 14.26 -21.54 1.34
C ASP A 440 13.48 -22.85 1.49
N TYR A 441 13.62 -23.50 2.65
CA TYR A 441 12.90 -24.73 2.95
C TYR A 441 11.39 -24.48 3.02
N LEU A 442 10.94 -23.49 3.79
CA LEU A 442 9.52 -23.22 3.96
C LEU A 442 8.88 -22.71 2.67
N THR A 443 9.56 -21.83 1.93
CA THR A 443 9.08 -21.37 0.63
C THR A 443 8.92 -22.52 -0.36
N ALA A 444 9.83 -23.48 -0.37
CA ALA A 444 9.70 -24.68 -1.19
C ALA A 444 8.56 -25.61 -0.75
N GLN A 445 8.23 -25.67 0.55
CA GLN A 445 7.18 -26.55 1.08
C GLN A 445 5.77 -25.95 0.94
N ILE A 446 5.61 -24.65 1.25
CA ILE A 446 4.30 -24.03 1.41
C ILE A 446 4.11 -22.73 0.60
N GLY A 447 5.10 -22.33 -0.21
CA GLY A 447 5.05 -21.12 -1.03
C GLY A 447 5.45 -19.85 -0.26
N VAL A 448 5.05 -18.69 -0.79
CA VAL A 448 5.32 -17.40 -0.13
C VAL A 448 4.70 -17.36 1.26
N GLU A 449 5.32 -16.59 2.16
CA GLU A 449 4.85 -16.43 3.53
C GLU A 449 3.37 -16.01 3.59
N GLY A 450 2.55 -16.81 4.29
CA GLY A 450 1.11 -16.62 4.43
C GLY A 450 0.70 -15.94 5.74
N GLU A 451 -0.54 -16.18 6.19
CA GLU A 451 -1.01 -15.68 7.49
C GLU A 451 -0.10 -16.18 8.63
N GLY A 452 0.43 -15.25 9.42
CA GLY A 452 1.18 -15.57 10.62
C GLY A 452 0.24 -16.07 11.72
N THR A 453 0.76 -16.84 12.69
CA THR A 453 -0.02 -17.22 13.88
C THR A 453 -0.54 -15.97 14.57
N VAL A 454 -1.83 -15.98 14.93
CA VAL A 454 -2.65 -14.80 15.27
C VAL A 454 -2.00 -13.89 16.33
N THR A 455 -1.11 -14.44 17.16
CA THR A 455 -0.55 -13.78 18.33
C THR A 455 0.91 -13.33 18.18
N ASP A 456 1.68 -13.89 17.24
CA ASP A 456 3.15 -13.90 17.39
C ASP A 456 3.88 -12.95 16.44
N HIS A 457 3.39 -12.77 15.21
CA HIS A 457 4.08 -11.93 14.21
C HIS A 457 3.11 -11.42 13.12
N PRO A 458 3.55 -10.48 12.26
CA PRO A 458 2.71 -9.92 11.21
C PRO A 458 2.28 -10.90 10.11
N GLY A 459 3.06 -11.94 9.80
CA GLY A 459 2.84 -12.81 8.63
C GLY A 459 3.05 -12.09 7.30
N TYR A 460 2.66 -12.66 6.15
CA TYR A 460 2.73 -12.07 4.80
C TYR A 460 4.06 -11.41 4.44
N GLY A 461 5.18 -11.89 4.97
CA GLY A 461 6.49 -11.24 4.86
C GLY A 461 6.99 -10.99 3.44
N GLY A 462 6.61 -11.81 2.45
CA GLY A 462 6.93 -11.57 1.04
C GLY A 462 6.31 -10.28 0.48
N LEU A 463 5.13 -9.90 0.97
CA LEU A 463 4.51 -8.61 0.68
C LEU A 463 5.18 -7.51 1.51
N LYS A 464 5.28 -7.73 2.82
CA LYS A 464 5.51 -6.63 3.76
C LYS A 464 6.97 -6.25 3.99
N PHE A 465 7.87 -7.23 3.98
CA PHE A 465 9.25 -7.03 4.43
C PHE A 465 10.30 -7.34 3.37
N ARG A 466 9.89 -7.82 2.20
CA ARG A 466 10.80 -7.97 1.07
C ARG A 466 11.36 -6.60 0.68
N ARG A 467 12.68 -6.54 0.48
CA ARG A 467 13.46 -5.32 0.20
C ARG A 467 14.00 -5.34 -1.24
N VAL A 468 14.18 -4.13 -1.78
CA VAL A 468 14.86 -3.89 -3.08
C VAL A 468 16.11 -3.04 -2.92
N SER A 469 16.17 -2.21 -1.87
CA SER A 469 17.30 -1.38 -1.48
C SER A 469 17.62 -1.63 0.00
N PRO A 470 18.88 -1.45 0.43
CA PRO A 470 19.22 -1.41 1.84
C PRO A 470 18.54 -0.25 2.57
N GLY A 471 18.38 0.89 1.91
CA GLY A 471 17.80 2.09 2.51
C GLY A 471 16.31 2.26 2.29
N ASP A 472 15.79 3.35 2.83
CA ASP A 472 14.40 3.77 2.68
C ASP A 472 14.35 5.16 2.03
N PRO A 473 13.56 5.38 0.96
CA PRO A 473 13.53 6.66 0.26
C PRO A 473 12.86 7.75 1.12
N ILE A 474 13.41 8.96 1.03
CA ILE A 474 12.91 10.15 1.74
C ILE A 474 12.79 11.34 0.79
N SER A 475 11.87 12.26 1.09
CA SER A 475 11.80 13.58 0.44
C SER A 475 12.49 14.68 1.26
N GLY A 476 12.96 14.33 2.44
CA GLY A 476 13.80 15.17 3.29
C GLY A 476 13.55 14.90 4.76
N PHE A 477 13.68 15.94 5.58
CA PHE A 477 13.46 15.87 7.02
C PHE A 477 12.43 16.91 7.47
N ASP A 478 11.63 16.56 8.47
CA ASP A 478 10.68 17.49 9.07
C ASP A 478 11.41 18.58 9.89
N ALA A 479 10.65 19.50 10.47
CA ALA A 479 11.19 20.59 11.29
C ALA A 479 11.99 20.11 12.53
N ASN A 480 11.86 18.83 12.86
CA ASN A 480 12.47 18.20 14.02
C ASN A 480 13.65 17.29 13.65
N GLY A 481 13.94 17.12 12.36
CA GLY A 481 14.99 16.24 11.87
C GLY A 481 14.56 14.77 11.77
N LEU A 482 13.26 14.46 11.79
CA LEU A 482 12.78 13.12 11.45
C LEU A 482 12.74 12.95 9.93
N PRO A 483 13.11 11.78 9.40
CA PRO A 483 12.99 11.50 7.97
C PRO A 483 11.52 11.51 7.52
N ILE A 484 11.24 12.20 6.43
CA ILE A 484 9.96 12.16 5.73
C ILE A 484 10.06 11.08 4.66
N TYR A 485 9.63 9.87 5.00
CA TYR A 485 9.63 8.74 4.06
C TYR A 485 8.65 8.97 2.92
N ALA A 486 9.16 8.91 1.69
CA ALA A 486 8.36 9.10 0.48
C ALA A 486 9.04 8.37 -0.68
N MET A 487 8.27 7.61 -1.46
CA MET A 487 8.80 6.94 -2.65
C MET A 487 9.09 7.95 -3.78
N ASN A 488 10.24 7.80 -4.44
CA ASN A 488 10.55 8.56 -5.65
C ASN A 488 9.79 7.98 -6.85
N VAL A 489 8.68 8.59 -7.27
CA VAL A 489 7.84 8.11 -8.39
C VAL A 489 8.27 8.76 -9.70
N LEU A 490 8.70 7.96 -10.68
CA LEU A 490 9.20 8.47 -11.97
C LEU A 490 8.06 8.75 -12.97
N PRO A 491 8.20 9.73 -13.89
CA PRO A 491 9.33 10.64 -14.05
C PRO A 491 9.36 11.72 -12.96
N MET A 492 10.55 12.11 -12.51
CA MET A 492 10.73 13.17 -11.51
C MET A 492 12.16 13.73 -11.49
N THR A 493 12.32 14.83 -10.76
CA THR A 493 13.64 15.29 -10.27
C THR A 493 13.81 14.90 -8.82
N ILE A 494 14.96 14.32 -8.50
CA ILE A 494 15.37 13.88 -7.16
C ILE A 494 16.50 14.79 -6.71
N GLU A 495 16.33 15.45 -5.57
CA GLU A 495 17.40 16.23 -4.93
C GLU A 495 18.53 15.28 -4.46
N ALA A 496 19.77 15.61 -4.78
CA ALA A 496 20.90 14.70 -4.56
C ALA A 496 21.19 14.46 -3.07
N GLU A 497 20.90 15.44 -2.21
CA GLU A 497 21.00 15.33 -0.77
C GLU A 497 19.95 14.39 -0.12
N ASN A 498 18.90 14.03 -0.87
CA ASN A 498 17.82 13.14 -0.44
C ASN A 498 18.03 11.68 -0.87
N PHE A 499 19.29 11.23 -0.86
CA PHE A 499 19.61 9.81 -0.99
C PHE A 499 18.95 8.98 0.12
N ASP A 500 18.78 7.68 -0.10
CA ASP A 500 18.05 6.79 0.80
C ASP A 500 18.51 6.94 2.27
N TYR A 501 17.55 6.99 3.19
CA TYR A 501 17.80 7.06 4.61
C TYR A 501 18.16 5.69 5.19
N PHE A 502 19.01 5.71 6.21
CA PHE A 502 19.39 4.53 6.99
C PHE A 502 19.33 4.90 8.49
N ALA A 503 18.74 4.05 9.32
CA ALA A 503 18.53 4.36 10.75
C ALA A 503 19.83 4.50 11.54
N THR A 504 20.91 3.90 11.03
CA THR A 504 22.27 4.03 11.57
C THR A 504 23.15 4.61 10.45
N SER A 505 24.48 4.52 10.57
CA SER A 505 25.40 4.93 9.51
C SER A 505 25.06 4.28 8.16
N GLY A 506 24.80 5.10 7.14
CA GLY A 506 24.53 4.65 5.78
C GLY A 506 25.76 4.23 4.95
N GLU A 507 26.97 4.54 5.44
CA GLU A 507 28.27 4.18 4.86
C GLU A 507 28.35 2.71 4.40
N ASP A 508 28.98 2.48 3.25
CA ASP A 508 29.09 1.21 2.52
C ASP A 508 27.74 0.60 2.06
N ARG A 509 26.59 1.26 2.29
CA ARG A 509 25.24 0.69 2.03
C ARG A 509 24.38 1.57 1.14
N VAL A 510 24.00 2.75 1.66
CA VAL A 510 23.17 3.74 0.95
C VAL A 510 23.99 4.90 0.40
N TYR A 511 25.21 5.05 0.92
CA TYR A 511 26.26 5.88 0.34
C TYR A 511 27.63 5.27 0.63
N ASN A 512 28.66 5.78 -0.03
CA ASN A 512 30.04 5.67 0.42
C ASN A 512 30.72 7.01 0.28
N ASP A 513 31.34 7.48 1.35
CA ASP A 513 32.12 8.71 1.39
C ASP A 513 33.56 8.36 1.82
N THR A 514 34.54 8.86 1.08
CA THR A 514 35.96 8.53 1.36
C THR A 514 36.57 9.45 2.42
N GLY A 515 35.91 10.57 2.70
CA GLY A 515 36.21 11.51 3.76
C GLY A 515 35.65 11.07 5.12
N ALA A 516 35.75 11.98 6.10
CA ALA A 516 35.21 11.77 7.43
C ALA A 516 34.45 13.02 7.87
N GLY A 517 33.15 12.85 8.11
CA GLY A 517 32.21 13.93 8.42
C GLY A 517 31.90 14.82 7.23
N ASN A 518 30.77 15.53 7.34
CA ASN A 518 30.29 16.45 6.32
C ASN A 518 31.03 17.81 6.36
N ASN A 519 31.94 18.01 5.41
CA ASN A 519 32.76 19.21 5.17
C ASN A 519 31.92 20.45 4.85
N GLY A 520 30.79 20.29 4.17
CA GLY A 520 29.86 21.38 3.86
C GLY A 520 29.08 21.85 5.09
N GLY A 521 28.93 20.98 6.10
CA GLY A 521 28.37 21.29 7.41
C GLY A 521 26.89 21.67 7.40
N ALA A 522 26.16 21.31 6.34
CA ALA A 522 24.74 21.60 6.19
C ALA A 522 23.98 20.33 5.79
N TYR A 523 22.78 20.12 6.34
CA TYR A 523 21.88 19.00 6.05
C TYR A 523 22.48 17.59 6.27
N ARG A 524 21.76 16.68 6.97
CA ARG A 524 22.28 15.33 7.30
C ARG A 524 23.68 15.34 7.92
N THR A 525 23.93 16.30 8.83
CA THR A 525 25.26 16.51 9.44
C THR A 525 25.71 15.38 10.37
N ASP A 526 24.89 14.34 10.53
CA ASP A 526 25.17 13.12 11.25
C ASP A 526 25.64 11.96 10.36
N GLU A 527 25.72 12.16 9.05
CA GLU A 527 26.33 11.27 8.07
C GLU A 527 27.62 11.90 7.51
N ASN A 528 28.45 11.11 6.81
CA ASN A 528 29.70 11.62 6.24
C ASN A 528 29.51 12.43 4.96
N VAL A 529 28.43 12.17 4.19
CA VAL A 529 28.20 12.80 2.89
C VAL A 529 28.32 14.31 2.98
N ASP A 530 29.21 14.87 2.16
CA ASP A 530 29.52 16.28 2.11
C ASP A 530 28.40 17.10 1.46
N VAL A 531 27.63 17.83 2.27
CA VAL A 531 26.45 18.60 1.83
C VAL A 531 26.59 20.07 2.22
N GLU A 532 26.42 20.96 1.24
CA GLU A 532 26.44 22.42 1.42
C GLU A 532 25.20 23.10 0.85
N VAL A 533 24.97 24.35 1.23
CA VAL A 533 23.88 25.18 0.67
C VAL A 533 24.22 25.55 -0.77
N ALA A 534 23.30 25.26 -1.69
CA ALA A 534 23.42 25.65 -3.09
C ALA A 534 23.00 27.11 -3.30
N SER A 535 23.69 27.83 -4.19
CA SER A 535 23.41 29.25 -4.47
C SER A 535 22.05 29.51 -5.11
N GLU A 536 21.45 28.49 -5.70
CA GLU A 536 20.11 28.54 -6.31
C GLU A 536 18.99 28.15 -5.32
N GLY A 537 19.33 27.91 -4.05
CA GLY A 537 18.43 27.39 -3.02
C GLY A 537 18.58 25.87 -2.84
N GLY A 538 18.12 25.34 -1.70
CA GLY A 538 18.32 23.93 -1.36
C GLY A 538 19.77 23.60 -1.01
N TYR A 539 20.19 22.36 -1.27
CA TYR A 539 21.54 21.89 -1.03
C TYR A 539 22.16 21.27 -2.28
N ASN A 540 23.44 20.91 -2.18
CA ASN A 540 24.11 20.07 -3.15
C ASN A 540 25.11 19.17 -2.42
N ILE A 541 25.44 18.05 -3.07
CA ILE A 541 26.59 17.23 -2.69
C ILE A 541 27.85 17.92 -3.21
N GLY A 542 28.85 18.10 -2.36
CA GLY A 542 30.13 18.72 -2.68
C GLY A 542 31.31 17.86 -2.26
N TRP A 543 32.54 18.38 -2.39
CA TRP A 543 33.79 17.69 -1.99
C TRP A 543 33.95 16.25 -2.51
N ILE A 544 33.23 15.92 -3.58
CA ILE A 544 33.16 14.59 -4.16
C ILE A 544 34.56 14.08 -4.54
N ASP A 545 34.88 12.87 -4.05
CA ASP A 545 36.07 12.11 -4.38
C ASP A 545 35.77 10.88 -5.25
N ALA A 546 36.81 10.34 -5.88
CA ALA A 546 36.68 9.21 -6.79
C ALA A 546 36.32 7.91 -6.03
N GLY A 547 35.23 7.26 -6.44
CA GLY A 547 34.77 5.99 -5.87
C GLY A 547 33.60 6.11 -4.90
N GLU A 548 33.15 7.33 -4.62
CA GLU A 548 31.98 7.60 -3.81
C GLU A 548 30.68 7.23 -4.53
N PHE A 549 29.61 6.98 -3.76
CA PHE A 549 28.30 6.69 -4.34
C PHE A 549 27.16 7.14 -3.44
N LEU A 550 25.98 7.32 -4.05
CA LEU A 550 24.69 7.52 -3.39
C LEU A 550 23.65 6.57 -3.99
N THR A 551 22.72 6.07 -3.18
CA THR A 551 21.59 5.24 -3.63
C THR A 551 20.24 5.92 -3.41
N TYR A 552 19.31 5.67 -4.31
CA TYR A 552 17.94 6.17 -4.31
C TYR A 552 17.00 5.02 -4.65
N THR A 553 15.95 4.83 -3.87
CA THR A 553 14.88 3.89 -4.21
C THR A 553 13.82 4.62 -5.03
N VAL A 554 13.52 4.10 -6.22
CA VAL A 554 12.59 4.69 -7.19
C VAL A 554 11.49 3.72 -7.57
N TYR A 555 10.28 4.22 -7.83
CA TYR A 555 9.21 3.50 -8.48
C TYR A 555 9.12 3.91 -9.95
N VAL A 556 9.20 2.92 -10.84
CA VAL A 556 8.97 3.09 -12.27
C VAL A 556 7.54 2.62 -12.61
N PRO A 557 6.61 3.53 -12.97
CA PRO A 557 5.21 3.15 -13.18
C PRO A 557 4.97 2.24 -14.36
N VAL A 558 5.79 2.32 -15.41
CA VAL A 558 5.66 1.54 -16.64
C VAL A 558 7.05 1.19 -17.18
N THR A 559 7.25 -0.05 -17.64
CA THR A 559 8.47 -0.41 -18.36
C THR A 559 8.58 0.46 -19.61
N GLY A 560 9.65 1.23 -19.71
CA GLY A 560 9.77 2.25 -20.75
C GLY A 560 11.20 2.71 -20.95
N ASN A 561 11.37 3.58 -21.94
CA ASN A 561 12.63 4.25 -22.18
C ASN A 561 12.63 5.58 -21.44
N TYR A 562 13.72 5.86 -20.73
CA TYR A 562 13.89 7.04 -19.90
C TYR A 562 15.19 7.75 -20.27
N ASP A 563 15.18 9.08 -20.18
CA ASP A 563 16.36 9.93 -20.25
C ASP A 563 16.79 10.24 -18.80
N ILE A 564 18.07 10.07 -18.51
CA ILE A 564 18.64 10.40 -17.19
C ILE A 564 19.52 11.63 -17.38
N SER A 565 19.23 12.68 -16.62
CA SER A 565 19.94 13.94 -16.59
C SER A 565 20.39 14.26 -15.17
N VAL A 566 21.39 15.13 -15.04
CA VAL A 566 21.82 15.68 -13.76
C VAL A 566 22.01 17.17 -13.85
N LYS A 567 21.72 17.85 -12.74
CA LYS A 567 22.09 19.24 -12.52
C LYS A 567 23.33 19.30 -11.65
N TYR A 568 24.38 19.93 -12.16
CA TYR A 568 25.70 19.94 -11.52
C TYR A 568 26.45 21.25 -11.75
N ALA A 569 27.44 21.52 -10.91
CA ALA A 569 28.39 22.62 -11.08
C ALA A 569 29.83 22.08 -11.06
N ALA A 570 30.68 22.54 -11.97
CA ALA A 570 32.05 22.08 -12.08
C ALA A 570 32.98 23.23 -12.54
N PRO A 571 33.93 23.70 -11.73
CA PRO A 571 34.82 24.79 -12.15
C PRO A 571 35.70 24.40 -13.35
N ASN A 572 36.04 23.12 -13.47
CA ASN A 572 36.86 22.56 -14.54
C ASN A 572 36.21 21.28 -15.09
N SER A 573 36.56 20.89 -16.31
CA SER A 573 36.23 19.56 -16.83
C SER A 573 37.05 18.48 -16.13
N GLY A 574 36.50 17.29 -15.95
CA GLY A 574 37.25 16.14 -15.42
C GLY A 574 36.46 15.25 -14.46
N GLY A 575 35.35 15.76 -13.92
CA GLY A 575 34.40 14.96 -13.17
C GLY A 575 33.73 13.91 -14.05
N GLN A 576 33.52 12.72 -13.51
CA GLN A 576 32.82 11.63 -14.17
C GLN A 576 31.78 11.03 -13.25
N ILE A 577 30.61 10.78 -13.81
CA ILE A 577 29.45 10.23 -13.12
C ILE A 577 28.93 9.01 -13.89
N LYS A 578 28.33 8.07 -13.18
CA LYS A 578 27.69 6.89 -13.75
C LYS A 578 26.42 6.57 -12.96
N VAL A 579 25.37 6.16 -13.64
CA VAL A 579 24.11 5.74 -13.01
C VAL A 579 23.84 4.28 -13.33
N SER A 580 23.47 3.51 -12.31
CA SER A 580 23.02 2.13 -12.42
C SER A 580 21.65 1.94 -11.78
N SER A 581 20.90 0.95 -12.23
CA SER A 581 19.61 0.55 -11.66
C SER A 581 19.60 -0.96 -11.48
N ASP A 582 19.26 -1.42 -10.27
CA ASP A 582 19.35 -2.83 -9.83
C ASP A 582 20.70 -3.49 -10.17
N GLY A 583 21.78 -2.73 -9.96
CA GLY A 583 23.15 -3.17 -10.24
C GLY A 583 23.51 -3.23 -11.73
N VAL A 584 22.62 -2.84 -12.64
CA VAL A 584 22.88 -2.76 -14.08
C VAL A 584 23.27 -1.33 -14.45
N ASP A 585 24.46 -1.16 -15.01
CA ASP A 585 24.94 0.13 -15.55
C ASP A 585 24.04 0.62 -16.68
N LYS A 586 23.56 1.87 -16.58
CA LYS A 586 22.67 2.51 -17.56
C LYS A 586 23.38 3.54 -18.42
N THR A 587 24.46 4.16 -17.93
CA THR A 587 25.08 5.33 -18.58
C THR A 587 26.50 5.07 -19.06
N GLY A 588 27.22 4.11 -18.47
CA GLY A 588 28.68 4.09 -18.50
C GLY A 588 29.28 5.32 -17.79
N ASN A 589 30.60 5.53 -17.94
CA ASN A 589 31.27 6.71 -17.37
C ASN A 589 31.00 7.94 -18.25
N VAL A 590 30.22 8.89 -17.75
CA VAL A 590 29.89 10.14 -18.44
C VAL A 590 30.75 11.27 -17.89
N ALA A 591 31.47 11.95 -18.78
CA ALA A 591 32.29 13.10 -18.41
C ALA A 591 31.46 14.39 -18.34
N LEU A 592 31.61 15.10 -17.23
CA LEU A 592 30.98 16.39 -16.98
C LEU A 592 31.85 17.54 -17.52
N LYS A 593 31.20 18.54 -18.14
CA LYS A 593 31.87 19.71 -18.73
C LYS A 593 32.10 20.78 -17.67
N ALA A 594 33.04 21.69 -17.92
CA ALA A 594 33.23 22.83 -17.04
C ALA A 594 32.03 23.79 -17.11
N THR A 595 31.48 24.17 -15.96
CA THR A 595 30.53 25.28 -15.78
C THR A 595 31.25 26.58 -15.35
N GLY A 596 32.50 26.48 -14.90
CA GLY A 596 33.38 27.61 -14.59
C GLY A 596 33.33 28.08 -13.14
N ASN A 597 32.45 27.53 -12.30
CA ASN A 597 32.40 27.80 -10.86
C ASN A 597 31.73 26.62 -10.10
N TRP A 598 32.00 26.48 -8.79
CA TRP A 598 31.40 25.48 -7.91
C TRP A 598 29.89 25.68 -7.65
N GLN A 599 29.39 26.88 -7.89
CA GLN A 599 28.01 27.28 -7.61
C GLN A 599 27.33 27.86 -8.87
N VAL A 600 27.86 27.55 -10.07
CA VAL A 600 27.20 27.82 -11.35
C VAL A 600 26.75 26.50 -11.93
N TYR A 601 25.45 26.26 -11.91
CA TYR A 601 24.85 24.98 -12.27
C TYR A 601 24.45 24.94 -13.74
N THR A 602 24.48 23.74 -14.31
CA THR A 602 23.90 23.43 -15.62
C THR A 602 23.29 22.04 -15.57
N ASP A 603 22.26 21.83 -16.39
CA ASP A 603 21.73 20.50 -16.68
C ASP A 603 22.55 19.84 -17.79
N THR A 604 22.77 18.53 -17.67
CA THR A 604 23.24 17.71 -18.80
C THR A 604 22.54 16.37 -18.79
N VAL A 605 22.19 15.91 -19.99
CA VAL A 605 21.71 14.55 -20.20
C VAL A 605 22.90 13.60 -20.11
N LEU A 606 22.83 12.63 -19.20
CA LEU A 606 23.83 11.56 -19.06
C LEU A 606 23.61 10.48 -20.12
N VAL A 607 22.35 10.11 -20.34
CA VAL A 607 21.96 9.11 -21.31
C VAL A 607 20.53 9.33 -21.76
N GLN A 608 20.24 8.98 -23.01
CA GLN A 608 18.89 9.01 -23.58
C GLN A 608 18.39 7.60 -23.88
N GLY A 609 17.10 7.37 -23.71
CA GLY A 609 16.43 6.17 -24.17
C GLY A 609 16.83 4.88 -23.44
N VAL A 610 17.23 4.96 -22.17
CA VAL A 610 17.57 3.77 -21.40
C VAL A 610 16.33 3.07 -20.88
N THR A 611 16.29 1.75 -21.00
CA THR A 611 15.16 0.98 -20.49
C THR A 611 15.23 0.86 -18.97
N LEU A 612 14.16 1.32 -18.31
CA LEU A 612 13.87 1.00 -16.91
C LEU A 612 12.62 0.10 -16.89
N ASN A 613 12.65 -0.94 -16.05
CA ASN A 613 11.54 -1.88 -15.94
C ASN A 613 10.50 -1.33 -14.97
N GLN A 614 9.23 -1.71 -15.12
CA GLN A 614 8.20 -1.38 -14.15
C GLN A 614 8.54 -1.93 -12.76
N GLY A 615 8.18 -1.21 -11.70
CA GLY A 615 8.34 -1.63 -10.31
C GLY A 615 9.31 -0.76 -9.51
N VAL A 616 9.44 -1.08 -8.23
CA VAL A 616 10.35 -0.40 -7.31
C VAL A 616 11.76 -0.96 -7.44
N GLN A 617 12.75 -0.10 -7.64
CA GLN A 617 14.13 -0.45 -7.95
C GLN A 617 15.11 0.39 -7.15
N SER A 618 16.32 -0.15 -6.94
CA SER A 618 17.43 0.62 -6.38
C SER A 618 18.21 1.27 -7.52
N MET A 619 18.25 2.60 -7.54
CA MET A 619 19.11 3.40 -8.40
C MET A 619 20.35 3.82 -7.64
N ARG A 620 21.53 3.73 -8.26
CA ARG A 620 22.80 4.12 -7.68
C ARG A 620 23.54 5.09 -8.60
N VAL A 621 24.00 6.18 -8.02
CA VAL A 621 24.84 7.19 -8.66
C VAL A 621 26.26 7.00 -8.15
N ASP A 622 27.19 6.66 -9.04
CA ASP A 622 28.61 6.51 -8.76
C ASP A 622 29.37 7.77 -9.20
N MET A 623 30.14 8.33 -8.28
CA MET A 623 31.07 9.42 -8.48
C MET A 623 32.40 8.84 -8.94
N VAL A 624 32.51 8.54 -10.24
CA VAL A 624 33.68 7.87 -10.84
C VAL A 624 34.95 8.71 -10.67
N SER A 625 34.84 10.03 -10.79
CA SER A 625 35.89 10.98 -10.42
C SER A 625 35.30 12.29 -9.94
N GLY A 626 35.94 12.92 -8.95
CA GLY A 626 35.52 14.19 -8.36
C GLY A 626 35.67 15.43 -9.23
N GLY A 627 35.54 16.61 -8.60
CA GLY A 627 35.71 17.91 -9.27
C GLY A 627 34.41 18.58 -9.73
N PHE A 628 33.27 18.17 -9.16
CA PHE A 628 31.96 18.77 -9.39
C PHE A 628 31.11 18.71 -8.11
N ASN A 629 30.08 19.56 -8.05
CA ASN A 629 28.99 19.51 -7.10
C ASN A 629 27.76 18.94 -7.81
N LEU A 630 27.02 18.03 -7.17
CA LEU A 630 25.78 17.44 -7.69
C LEU A 630 24.59 18.04 -6.96
N ASN A 631 23.66 18.66 -7.68
CA ASN A 631 22.46 19.25 -7.10
C ASN A 631 21.26 18.30 -7.21
N SER A 632 20.98 17.77 -8.39
CA SER A 632 19.83 16.89 -8.58
C SER A 632 20.00 15.90 -9.73
N ILE A 633 19.16 14.86 -9.74
CA ILE A 633 19.06 13.85 -10.77
C ILE A 633 17.64 13.89 -11.33
N THR A 634 17.49 14.08 -12.65
CA THR A 634 16.20 14.11 -13.32
C THR A 634 16.05 12.89 -14.20
N ILE A 635 14.93 12.16 -14.05
CA ILE A 635 14.58 11.01 -14.87
C ILE A 635 13.27 11.31 -15.57
N ASN A 636 13.31 11.40 -16.90
CA ASN A 636 12.17 11.72 -17.74
C ASN A 636 11.88 10.57 -18.72
N ASN A 637 10.68 10.49 -19.28
CA ASN A 637 10.41 9.58 -20.40
C ASN A 637 11.24 10.01 -21.63
N ALA A 638 11.85 9.05 -22.34
CA ALA A 638 12.65 9.32 -23.52
C ALA A 638 11.77 9.64 -24.73
N GLY A 639 12.07 10.77 -25.41
CA GLY A 639 11.43 11.13 -26.67
C GLY A 639 10.28 12.14 -26.61
N GLY A 640 10.11 12.87 -25.51
CA GLY A 640 9.20 14.04 -25.43
C GLY A 640 7.75 13.76 -25.81
N SER A 641 7.31 12.53 -25.56
CA SER A 641 5.90 12.16 -25.55
C SER A 641 5.65 11.60 -24.17
N CYS A 642 4.95 12.38 -23.35
CA CYS A 642 4.38 11.88 -22.11
C CYS A 642 3.62 10.57 -22.40
N ALA A 643 4.10 9.45 -21.85
CA ALA A 643 3.44 8.15 -21.97
C ALA A 643 2.20 8.06 -21.05
N SER A 644 1.96 9.09 -20.23
CA SER A 644 0.73 9.26 -19.46
C SER A 644 -0.39 9.74 -20.37
N SER A 645 -1.61 9.25 -20.14
CA SER A 645 -2.81 9.81 -20.73
C SER A 645 -3.02 11.27 -20.29
N ASN A 646 -2.71 11.60 -19.03
CA ASN A 646 -2.67 12.97 -18.52
C ASN A 646 -1.28 13.58 -18.78
N LEU A 647 -1.20 14.47 -19.76
CA LEU A 647 0.00 15.20 -20.19
C LEU A 647 0.55 16.13 -19.10
N ALA A 648 -0.31 16.62 -18.20
CA ALA A 648 0.09 17.56 -17.16
C ALA A 648 1.05 16.96 -16.13
N LEU A 649 0.96 15.64 -15.88
CA LEU A 649 1.86 14.89 -14.99
C LEU A 649 3.33 14.94 -15.42
N CYS A 650 3.58 15.16 -16.71
CA CYS A 650 4.92 15.30 -17.27
C CYS A 650 5.36 16.77 -17.42
N GLY A 651 4.46 17.72 -17.14
CA GLY A 651 4.68 19.14 -17.37
C GLY A 651 5.43 19.81 -16.21
N THR A 652 5.87 21.04 -16.45
CA THR A 652 6.43 21.91 -15.40
C THR A 652 5.36 22.93 -15.00
N ALA A 653 4.85 22.80 -13.77
CA ALA A 653 3.89 23.74 -13.23
C ALA A 653 4.55 25.01 -12.69
N SER A 654 3.90 26.15 -12.86
CA SER A 654 4.28 27.41 -12.23
C SER A 654 3.04 28.23 -11.88
N GLN A 655 3.18 29.18 -10.97
CA GLN A 655 2.08 30.06 -10.57
C GLN A 655 2.58 31.47 -10.27
N SER A 656 1.68 32.45 -10.33
CA SER A 656 2.00 33.88 -10.19
C SER A 656 2.68 34.23 -8.86
N SER A 657 2.35 33.51 -7.79
CA SER A 657 3.01 33.59 -6.49
C SER A 657 2.70 32.35 -5.64
N THR A 658 3.46 32.10 -4.58
CA THR A 658 3.18 31.00 -3.64
C THR A 658 2.83 31.55 -2.26
N GLY A 659 1.69 31.11 -1.74
CA GLY A 659 1.19 31.40 -0.40
C GLY A 659 1.04 30.12 0.42
N HIS A 660 1.23 30.21 1.73
CA HIS A 660 0.99 29.11 2.68
C HIS A 660 1.67 27.76 2.35
N GLY A 661 2.74 27.75 1.54
CA GLY A 661 3.43 26.53 1.12
C GLY A 661 2.72 25.70 0.04
N GLY A 662 1.63 26.21 -0.55
CA GLY A 662 0.93 25.54 -1.66
C GLY A 662 1.65 25.75 -2.99
N VAL A 663 2.76 25.04 -3.21
CA VAL A 663 3.58 25.09 -4.43
C VAL A 663 2.79 24.65 -5.68
N ALA A 664 3.24 25.02 -6.88
CA ALA A 664 2.46 24.87 -8.12
C ALA A 664 2.33 23.41 -8.56
N GLU A 665 3.33 22.60 -8.25
CA GLU A 665 3.53 21.21 -8.63
C GLU A 665 2.45 20.30 -8.04
N ARG A 666 1.79 20.72 -6.96
CA ARG A 666 0.68 19.98 -6.34
C ARG A 666 -0.54 19.82 -7.25
N ALA A 667 -0.71 20.67 -8.26
CA ALA A 667 -1.80 20.53 -9.21
C ALA A 667 -1.46 19.64 -10.41
N ILE A 668 -0.30 18.98 -10.41
CA ILE A 668 0.11 17.98 -11.42
C ILE A 668 0.75 16.76 -10.76
N ASP A 669 0.43 16.48 -9.50
CA ASP A 669 1.02 15.38 -8.74
C ASP A 669 0.17 14.09 -8.85
N GLY A 670 -0.94 14.14 -9.58
CA GLY A 670 -1.87 13.03 -9.78
C GLY A 670 -2.82 12.81 -8.60
N ASN A 671 -2.81 13.68 -7.59
CA ASN A 671 -3.64 13.58 -6.42
C ASN A 671 -4.77 14.63 -6.46
N THR A 672 -5.98 14.16 -6.79
CA THR A 672 -7.17 15.01 -6.91
C THR A 672 -7.78 15.47 -5.58
N ASN A 673 -7.09 15.28 -4.45
CA ASN A 673 -7.61 15.60 -3.12
C ASN A 673 -7.66 17.12 -2.86
N GLY A 674 -8.85 17.71 -3.01
CA GLY A 674 -9.07 19.14 -2.76
C GLY A 674 -9.04 19.59 -1.30
N ALA A 675 -8.81 18.72 -0.31
CA ALA A 675 -8.71 19.15 1.08
C ALA A 675 -7.35 19.80 1.35
N TRP A 676 -7.32 21.04 1.87
CA TRP A 676 -6.07 21.74 2.22
C TRP A 676 -5.15 20.93 3.15
N SER A 677 -5.72 20.22 4.12
CA SER A 677 -4.96 19.34 5.03
C SER A 677 -4.36 18.11 4.34
N GLY A 678 -4.85 17.76 3.15
CA GLY A 678 -4.32 16.67 2.32
C GLY A 678 -3.01 17.01 1.62
N ASN A 679 -2.48 18.22 1.81
CA ASN A 679 -1.20 18.68 1.27
C ASN A 679 -1.07 18.62 -0.26
N SER A 680 -2.20 18.53 -0.97
CA SER A 680 -2.31 18.35 -2.42
C SER A 680 -2.82 19.60 -3.15
N VAL A 681 -3.02 20.70 -2.43
CA VAL A 681 -3.65 21.90 -2.98
C VAL A 681 -2.62 23.01 -3.17
N THR A 682 -2.58 23.59 -4.37
CA THR A 682 -1.80 24.79 -4.69
C THR A 682 -2.41 26.03 -4.02
N HIS A 683 -1.62 27.07 -3.80
CA HIS A 683 -2.14 28.31 -3.25
C HIS A 683 -1.25 29.50 -3.63
N THR A 684 -1.86 30.47 -4.31
CA THR A 684 -1.24 31.77 -4.59
C THR A 684 -1.46 32.76 -3.45
N ASN A 685 -0.75 33.89 -3.41
CA ASN A 685 -1.13 34.99 -2.53
C ASN A 685 -2.42 35.66 -3.04
N SER A 686 -3.07 36.46 -2.19
CA SER A 686 -4.13 37.36 -2.67
C SER A 686 -3.51 38.49 -3.48
N GLU A 687 -3.72 38.45 -4.80
CA GLU A 687 -3.17 39.39 -5.77
C GLU A 687 -4.15 39.58 -6.93
N THR A 688 -3.90 40.53 -7.83
CA THR A 688 -4.79 40.78 -8.98
C THR A 688 -4.54 39.75 -10.08
N ASN A 689 -5.59 39.04 -10.50
CA ASN A 689 -5.59 38.02 -11.53
C ASN A 689 -4.50 36.93 -11.34
N PRO A 690 -4.47 36.25 -10.18
CA PRO A 690 -3.50 35.19 -9.96
C PRO A 690 -3.73 34.07 -10.97
N TRP A 691 -2.64 33.45 -11.38
CA TRP A 691 -2.65 32.39 -12.38
C TRP A 691 -1.78 31.23 -11.95
N TRP A 692 -2.15 30.06 -12.45
CA TRP A 692 -1.39 28.83 -12.43
C TRP A 692 -1.30 28.33 -13.87
N GLU A 693 -0.17 27.79 -14.28
CA GLU A 693 -0.02 27.16 -15.59
C GLU A 693 0.90 25.96 -15.56
N VAL A 694 0.69 25.04 -16.49
CA VAL A 694 1.60 23.94 -16.79
C VAL A 694 2.18 24.11 -18.18
N ALA A 695 3.50 24.15 -18.26
CA ALA A 695 4.23 24.02 -19.52
C ALA A 695 4.42 22.53 -19.83
N LEU A 696 3.89 22.08 -20.96
CA LEU A 696 4.01 20.72 -21.45
C LEU A 696 5.39 20.50 -22.11
N ASP A 697 5.79 19.25 -22.26
CA ASP A 697 7.08 18.86 -22.85
C ASP A 697 7.18 19.18 -24.34
N THR A 698 6.05 19.25 -25.04
CA THR A 698 5.95 19.68 -26.44
C THR A 698 4.61 20.37 -26.73
N THR A 699 4.43 20.82 -27.96
CA THR A 699 3.14 21.29 -28.46
C THR A 699 2.24 20.11 -28.80
N TYR A 700 1.03 20.11 -28.25
CA TYR A 700 -0.03 19.11 -28.50
C TYR A 700 -1.28 19.79 -29.07
N ASP A 701 -2.10 19.01 -29.78
CA ASP A 701 -3.50 19.38 -29.99
C ASP A 701 -4.26 19.02 -28.72
N ILE A 702 -4.71 20.00 -27.94
CA ILE A 702 -5.28 19.77 -26.61
C ILE A 702 -6.78 19.47 -26.71
N GLY A 703 -7.18 18.34 -26.12
CA GLY A 703 -8.55 17.87 -25.99
C GLY A 703 -9.15 18.30 -24.65
N ASP A 704 -9.43 17.34 -23.77
CA ASP A 704 -10.02 17.62 -22.46
C ASP A 704 -8.98 18.16 -21.46
N ILE A 705 -9.41 19.12 -20.64
CA ILE A 705 -8.68 19.69 -19.51
C ILE A 705 -9.57 19.55 -18.27
N ASN A 706 -9.20 18.71 -17.31
CA ASN A 706 -9.94 18.57 -16.04
C ASN A 706 -9.35 19.47 -14.98
N ILE A 707 -10.18 20.26 -14.30
CA ILE A 707 -9.76 21.17 -13.23
C ILE A 707 -10.44 20.76 -11.94
N PHE A 708 -9.64 20.32 -10.97
CA PHE A 708 -10.08 19.96 -9.63
C PHE A 708 -9.85 21.12 -8.66
N ASN A 709 -10.90 21.49 -7.95
CA ASN A 709 -10.93 22.60 -7.01
C ASN A 709 -10.52 22.15 -5.60
N ARG A 710 -10.12 23.13 -4.78
CA ARG A 710 -10.08 22.99 -3.32
C ARG A 710 -11.49 22.76 -2.78
N THR A 711 -11.69 21.71 -1.97
CA THR A 711 -13.02 21.24 -1.54
C THR A 711 -13.36 21.53 -0.09
N ASP A 712 -12.43 22.03 0.73
CA ASP A 712 -12.75 22.39 2.12
C ASP A 712 -13.73 23.57 2.23
N GLY A 713 -14.61 23.48 3.23
CA GLY A 713 -15.81 24.30 3.34
C GLY A 713 -15.59 25.81 3.46
N CYS A 714 -14.39 26.29 3.81
CA CYS A 714 -14.11 27.73 3.92
C CYS A 714 -13.87 28.41 2.57
N CYS A 715 -13.48 27.64 1.55
CA CYS A 715 -12.57 28.17 0.55
C CYS A 715 -12.88 27.74 -0.89
N LYS A 716 -13.76 26.74 -1.10
CA LYS A 716 -14.16 26.26 -2.43
C LYS A 716 -14.68 27.34 -3.39
N ALA A 717 -15.36 28.35 -2.86
CA ALA A 717 -15.94 29.43 -3.66
C ALA A 717 -14.89 30.39 -4.27
N ARG A 718 -13.62 30.29 -3.85
CA ARG A 718 -12.52 31.16 -4.33
C ARG A 718 -12.16 30.89 -5.79
N LEU A 719 -12.33 29.65 -6.28
CA LEU A 719 -12.18 29.33 -7.71
C LEU A 719 -13.44 29.70 -8.50
N SER A 720 -14.01 30.89 -8.27
CA SER A 720 -15.11 31.41 -9.08
C SER A 720 -14.59 32.52 -9.99
N ASN A 721 -15.24 32.71 -11.15
CA ASN A 721 -14.82 33.72 -12.13
C ASN A 721 -13.36 33.53 -12.63
N PHE A 722 -13.07 32.35 -13.16
CA PHE A 722 -11.74 32.00 -13.70
C PHE A 722 -11.78 31.72 -15.21
N THR A 723 -10.63 31.88 -15.87
CA THR A 723 -10.42 31.60 -17.28
C THR A 723 -9.42 30.45 -17.44
N VAL A 724 -9.74 29.53 -18.34
CA VAL A 724 -8.86 28.45 -18.79
C VAL A 724 -8.40 28.78 -20.20
N SER A 725 -7.11 28.72 -20.46
CA SER A 725 -6.53 29.03 -21.77
C SER A 725 -5.49 27.99 -22.19
N VAL A 726 -5.44 27.71 -23.49
CA VAL A 726 -4.34 26.97 -24.12
C VAL A 726 -3.49 27.98 -24.90
N LEU A 727 -2.17 27.92 -24.74
CA LEU A 727 -1.23 28.82 -25.41
C LEU A 727 -0.20 28.03 -26.21
N ASP A 728 0.11 28.53 -27.41
CA ASP A 728 1.27 28.14 -28.20
C ASP A 728 2.26 29.31 -28.23
N GLY A 729 3.33 29.20 -27.45
CA GLY A 729 4.22 30.32 -27.15
C GLY A 729 3.45 31.48 -26.49
N SER A 730 3.42 32.65 -27.14
CA SER A 730 2.68 33.82 -26.65
C SER A 730 1.24 33.92 -27.18
N THR A 731 0.79 32.95 -27.99
CA THR A 731 -0.50 33.02 -28.69
C THR A 731 -1.53 32.17 -27.96
N THR A 732 -2.65 32.75 -27.53
CA THR A 732 -3.79 31.99 -26.98
C THR A 732 -4.57 31.33 -28.12
N THR A 733 -4.58 30.00 -28.17
CA THR A 733 -5.27 29.20 -29.19
C THR A 733 -6.63 28.70 -28.73
N PHE A 734 -6.86 28.60 -27.42
CA PHE A 734 -8.17 28.39 -26.80
C PHE A 734 -8.32 29.24 -25.54
N SER A 735 -9.55 29.68 -25.26
CA SER A 735 -9.87 30.37 -24.01
C SER A 735 -11.35 30.23 -23.66
N GLN A 736 -11.66 29.86 -22.42
CA GLN A 736 -13.02 29.80 -21.90
C GLN A 736 -13.08 30.33 -20.46
N THR A 737 -14.13 31.09 -20.13
CA THR A 737 -14.31 31.69 -18.80
C THR A 737 -15.52 31.09 -18.09
N PHE A 738 -15.35 30.79 -16.80
CA PHE A 738 -16.34 30.18 -15.93
C PHE A 738 -16.65 31.12 -14.77
N THR A 739 -17.93 31.41 -14.56
CA THR A 739 -18.38 32.35 -13.51
C THR A 739 -18.71 31.67 -12.18
N THR A 740 -18.84 30.34 -12.17
CA THR A 740 -19.08 29.50 -10.99
C THR A 740 -17.84 28.68 -10.65
N PHE A 741 -17.75 28.21 -9.41
CA PHE A 741 -16.65 27.34 -8.98
C PHE A 741 -16.99 25.86 -9.21
N PRO A 742 -16.00 25.00 -9.53
CA PRO A 742 -16.18 23.55 -9.62
C PRO A 742 -16.32 22.93 -8.22
N ASP A 743 -17.14 21.88 -8.08
CA ASP A 743 -17.29 21.13 -6.81
C ASP A 743 -17.56 19.64 -7.12
N PRO A 744 -16.54 18.74 -7.07
CA PRO A 744 -15.13 19.04 -6.85
C PRO A 744 -14.38 19.52 -8.12
N SER A 745 -14.88 19.23 -9.33
CA SER A 745 -14.13 19.49 -10.58
C SER A 745 -15.01 19.89 -11.77
N ILE A 746 -14.37 20.31 -12.86
CA ILE A 746 -14.98 20.59 -14.17
C ILE A 746 -14.07 20.12 -15.29
N THR A 747 -14.65 19.61 -16.37
CA THR A 747 -13.93 19.28 -17.62
C THR A 747 -14.16 20.37 -18.65
N VAL A 748 -13.08 20.82 -19.30
CA VAL A 748 -13.06 21.83 -20.34
C VAL A 748 -12.50 21.20 -21.61
N ASN A 749 -13.32 21.07 -22.65
CA ASN A 749 -12.85 20.57 -23.93
C ASN A 749 -12.27 21.72 -24.77
N ALA A 750 -10.97 21.67 -25.06
CA ALA A 750 -10.27 22.66 -25.86
C ALA A 750 -10.37 22.42 -27.38
N GLY A 751 -11.05 21.35 -27.81
CA GLY A 751 -11.42 21.11 -29.21
C GLY A 751 -10.25 20.93 -30.17
N GLY A 752 -9.13 20.37 -29.70
CA GLY A 752 -7.92 20.20 -30.51
C GLY A 752 -7.08 21.47 -30.62
N ALA A 753 -7.25 22.43 -29.71
CA ALA A 753 -6.45 23.64 -29.73
C ALA A 753 -4.97 23.32 -29.55
N THR A 754 -4.18 23.63 -30.56
CA THR A 754 -2.74 23.42 -30.55
C THR A 754 -2.08 24.32 -29.49
N GLY A 755 -1.29 23.76 -28.58
CA GLY A 755 -0.54 24.53 -27.60
C GLY A 755 0.41 23.70 -26.74
N SER A 756 1.33 24.40 -26.09
CA SER A 756 2.34 23.83 -25.18
C SER A 756 2.16 24.32 -23.73
N VAL A 757 1.17 25.19 -23.45
CA VAL A 757 0.87 25.67 -22.10
C VAL A 757 -0.63 25.65 -21.85
N VAL A 758 -1.05 25.12 -20.70
CA VAL A 758 -2.42 25.26 -20.18
C VAL A 758 -2.38 26.16 -18.95
N ARG A 759 -3.18 27.24 -18.97
CA ARG A 759 -3.26 28.23 -17.90
C ARG A 759 -4.66 28.29 -17.29
N VAL A 760 -4.72 28.35 -15.97
CA VAL A 760 -5.91 28.66 -15.17
C VAL A 760 -5.67 29.98 -14.45
N GLN A 761 -6.52 30.98 -14.68
CA GLN A 761 -6.35 32.33 -14.13
C GLN A 761 -7.65 32.82 -13.50
N LEU A 762 -7.60 33.37 -12.28
CA LEU A 762 -8.75 34.10 -11.73
C LEU A 762 -8.89 35.48 -12.38
N ASN A 763 -10.11 35.95 -12.56
CA ASN A 763 -10.41 37.30 -13.04
C ASN A 763 -10.81 38.24 -11.88
N ASP A 764 -10.24 38.01 -10.70
CA ASP A 764 -10.50 38.76 -9.47
C ASP A 764 -9.23 38.95 -8.61
N THR A 765 -9.39 39.11 -7.30
CA THR A 765 -8.29 39.29 -6.33
C THR A 765 -8.20 38.22 -5.25
N ASN A 766 -9.01 37.15 -5.37
CA ASN A 766 -8.95 36.01 -4.45
C ASN A 766 -7.68 35.20 -4.71
N PRO A 767 -7.14 34.47 -3.71
CA PRO A 767 -6.07 33.52 -3.98
C PRO A 767 -6.62 32.36 -4.83
N LEU A 768 -5.91 32.03 -5.91
CA LEU A 768 -6.11 30.83 -6.71
C LEU A 768 -5.59 29.60 -5.96
N SER A 769 -6.42 28.57 -5.87
CA SER A 769 -6.08 27.26 -5.32
C SER A 769 -6.66 26.16 -6.21
N LEU A 770 -5.83 25.21 -6.59
CA LEU A 770 -6.17 24.07 -7.44
C LEU A 770 -5.72 22.80 -6.74
N ALA A 771 -6.55 21.76 -6.78
CA ALA A 771 -6.19 20.44 -6.28
C ALA A 771 -5.45 19.63 -7.33
N GLU A 772 -5.90 19.68 -8.58
CA GLU A 772 -5.27 18.97 -9.71
C GLU A 772 -5.73 19.63 -11.01
N VAL A 773 -4.87 19.62 -12.03
CA VAL A 773 -5.20 19.95 -13.42
C VAL A 773 -4.69 18.82 -14.32
N GLU A 774 -5.61 18.14 -14.97
CA GLU A 774 -5.29 17.09 -15.94
C GLU A 774 -5.46 17.63 -17.36
N VAL A 775 -4.57 17.26 -18.27
CA VAL A 775 -4.56 17.73 -19.67
C VAL A 775 -4.43 16.52 -20.59
N TYR A 776 -5.31 16.40 -21.59
CA TYR A 776 -5.33 15.26 -22.52
C TYR A 776 -5.14 15.74 -23.95
N GLN A 777 -4.47 14.95 -24.77
CA GLN A 777 -4.37 15.19 -26.21
C GLN A 777 -5.72 14.94 -26.90
N ASP A 778 -6.09 15.79 -27.86
CA ASP A 778 -7.23 15.59 -28.75
C ASP A 778 -6.92 14.41 -29.69
N PRO A 779 -7.74 13.35 -29.70
CA PRO A 779 -7.55 12.21 -30.60
C PRO A 779 -7.78 12.55 -32.09
N GLY A 780 -8.24 13.77 -32.42
CA GLY A 780 -8.56 14.22 -33.77
C GLY A 780 -9.91 13.68 -34.27
N VAL A 781 -10.41 14.23 -35.39
CA VAL A 781 -11.66 13.75 -36.04
C VAL A 781 -11.34 12.73 -37.13
N VAL A 782 -11.51 11.45 -36.82
CA VAL A 782 -11.42 10.33 -37.76
C VAL A 782 -12.81 9.80 -38.11
N THR A 783 -13.10 9.55 -39.39
CA THR A 783 -14.36 8.92 -39.78
C THR A 783 -14.27 7.41 -39.49
N ASN A 784 -15.04 6.95 -38.50
CA ASN A 784 -15.10 5.55 -38.13
C ASN A 784 -16.37 4.90 -38.70
N THR A 785 -16.24 3.68 -39.20
CA THR A 785 -17.38 2.81 -39.53
C THR A 785 -17.50 1.74 -38.46
N LEU A 786 -18.60 1.77 -37.73
CA LEU A 786 -18.99 0.78 -36.74
C LEU A 786 -19.90 -0.27 -37.37
N THR A 787 -19.71 -1.54 -37.00
CA THR A 787 -20.68 -2.61 -37.25
C THR A 787 -21.15 -3.13 -35.90
N ILE A 788 -22.39 -2.82 -35.55
CA ILE A 788 -23.00 -3.14 -34.26
C ILE A 788 -23.95 -4.32 -34.46
N GLN A 789 -23.49 -5.48 -34.03
CA GLN A 789 -24.27 -6.72 -34.06
C GLN A 789 -25.10 -6.85 -32.77
N GLU A 790 -26.10 -7.69 -32.81
CA GLU A 790 -26.79 -8.15 -31.61
C GLU A 790 -25.79 -8.63 -30.54
N ASN A 791 -26.07 -8.33 -29.27
CA ASN A 791 -25.22 -8.69 -28.12
C ASN A 791 -23.78 -8.11 -28.14
N THR A 792 -23.52 -7.08 -28.94
CA THR A 792 -22.27 -6.28 -28.87
C THR A 792 -22.53 -4.93 -28.22
N THR A 793 -21.48 -4.30 -27.67
CA THR A 793 -21.57 -2.93 -27.12
C THR A 793 -22.15 -1.99 -28.18
N GLY A 794 -23.12 -1.17 -27.78
CA GLY A 794 -23.88 -0.30 -28.66
C GLY A 794 -25.21 -0.89 -29.15
N PHE A 795 -25.49 -2.19 -28.97
CA PHE A 795 -26.84 -2.76 -29.13
C PHE A 795 -27.57 -2.72 -27.80
N CYS A 796 -28.69 -1.99 -27.72
CA CYS A 796 -29.36 -1.69 -26.45
C CYS A 796 -30.50 -2.63 -26.14
N SER A 797 -31.42 -2.81 -27.10
CA SER A 797 -32.59 -3.63 -26.92
C SER A 797 -33.30 -3.91 -28.25
N VAL A 798 -34.09 -4.96 -28.27
CA VAL A 798 -35.04 -5.27 -29.34
C VAL A 798 -36.41 -5.50 -28.71
N ASP A 799 -37.46 -4.93 -29.30
CA ASP A 799 -38.85 -5.18 -28.92
C ASP A 799 -39.30 -6.55 -29.45
N GLY A 800 -38.62 -7.60 -28.99
CA GLY A 800 -38.71 -8.97 -29.49
C GLY A 800 -37.59 -9.83 -28.89
N THR A 801 -36.98 -10.67 -29.70
CA THR A 801 -35.90 -11.58 -29.26
C THR A 801 -34.70 -11.49 -30.19
N VAL A 802 -33.53 -11.84 -29.68
CA VAL A 802 -32.38 -12.18 -30.53
C VAL A 802 -32.49 -13.66 -30.86
N ASP A 803 -32.69 -13.96 -32.14
CA ASP A 803 -32.91 -15.32 -32.64
C ASP A 803 -31.69 -15.82 -33.41
N SER A 804 -31.56 -17.15 -33.51
CA SER A 804 -30.46 -17.83 -34.21
C SER A 804 -30.94 -18.95 -35.15
N ASN A 805 -32.25 -18.99 -35.43
CA ASN A 805 -32.95 -20.10 -36.10
C ASN A 805 -32.97 -20.03 -37.64
N ASN A 806 -32.51 -18.94 -38.26
CA ASN A 806 -32.38 -18.80 -39.71
C ASN A 806 -30.90 -18.70 -40.09
N ALA A 807 -30.39 -19.55 -40.99
CA ALA A 807 -28.98 -19.48 -41.37
C ALA A 807 -28.63 -18.19 -42.16
N GLY A 808 -27.35 -17.77 -42.11
CA GLY A 808 -26.80 -16.69 -42.94
C GLY A 808 -26.64 -15.31 -42.27
N TYR A 809 -27.03 -15.17 -41.00
CA TYR A 809 -26.66 -14.04 -40.13
C TYR A 809 -25.17 -14.06 -39.80
N THR A 810 -24.64 -12.95 -39.31
CA THR A 810 -23.30 -12.85 -38.75
C THR A 810 -23.38 -12.74 -37.23
N GLY A 811 -22.26 -12.90 -36.52
CA GLY A 811 -22.31 -12.85 -35.05
C GLY A 811 -22.96 -14.10 -34.45
N THR A 812 -23.79 -13.88 -33.42
CA THR A 812 -24.39 -14.94 -32.59
C THR A 812 -25.87 -15.17 -32.86
N GLY A 813 -26.52 -14.26 -33.58
CA GLY A 813 -27.93 -14.31 -33.94
C GLY A 813 -28.33 -13.13 -34.83
N PHE A 814 -29.58 -12.69 -34.71
CA PHE A 814 -30.11 -11.48 -35.33
C PHE A 814 -31.29 -10.97 -34.49
N ALA A 815 -31.53 -9.66 -34.50
CA ALA A 815 -32.67 -9.06 -33.86
C ALA A 815 -33.97 -9.36 -34.63
N ASN A 816 -34.91 -10.02 -33.94
CA ASN A 816 -36.24 -10.34 -34.45
C ASN A 816 -37.29 -9.65 -33.57
N THR A 817 -37.88 -8.56 -34.08
CA THR A 817 -38.96 -7.88 -33.36
C THR A 817 -40.23 -8.72 -33.33
N ALA A 818 -41.02 -8.64 -32.26
CA ALA A 818 -42.39 -9.10 -32.31
C ALA A 818 -43.17 -8.31 -33.39
N ASN A 819 -44.00 -8.99 -34.17
CA ASN A 819 -44.76 -8.37 -35.26
C ASN A 819 -45.84 -7.42 -34.71
N ALA A 820 -45.49 -6.15 -34.53
CA ALA A 820 -46.42 -5.09 -34.19
C ALA A 820 -45.92 -3.73 -34.73
N LEU A 821 -46.87 -2.81 -34.92
CA LEU A 821 -46.57 -1.42 -35.26
C LEU A 821 -45.79 -0.78 -34.10
N GLY A 822 -44.71 -0.09 -34.42
CA GLY A 822 -43.92 0.65 -33.45
C GLY A 822 -42.89 -0.19 -32.70
N ASN A 823 -42.79 -1.50 -32.97
CA ASN A 823 -41.72 -2.32 -32.40
C ASN A 823 -40.41 -2.07 -33.16
N GLY A 824 -39.32 -1.97 -32.40
CA GLY A 824 -38.04 -1.55 -32.96
C GLY A 824 -36.83 -2.22 -32.32
N VAL A 825 -35.67 -1.82 -32.82
CA VAL A 825 -34.35 -2.15 -32.28
C VAL A 825 -33.66 -0.84 -31.91
N ASN A 826 -33.06 -0.79 -30.73
CA ASN A 826 -32.38 0.37 -30.19
C ASN A 826 -30.88 0.12 -30.09
N TRP A 827 -30.09 1.12 -30.46
CA TRP A 827 -28.63 1.17 -30.37
C TRP A 827 -28.18 2.48 -29.72
N GLU A 828 -26.93 2.53 -29.27
CA GLU A 828 -26.31 3.74 -28.77
C GLU A 828 -24.86 3.85 -29.23
N ILE A 829 -24.51 5.02 -29.73
CA ILE A 829 -23.17 5.36 -30.15
C ILE A 829 -22.79 6.71 -29.57
N ASP A 830 -21.51 7.01 -29.51
CA ASP A 830 -21.00 8.35 -29.32
C ASP A 830 -20.21 8.77 -30.55
N GLY A 831 -19.98 10.07 -30.70
CA GLY A 831 -19.14 10.62 -31.74
C GLY A 831 -19.34 12.12 -31.88
N ALA A 832 -18.42 12.75 -32.61
CA ALA A 832 -18.40 14.19 -32.84
C ALA A 832 -19.60 14.66 -33.68
N ALA A 833 -19.81 15.98 -33.74
CA ALA A 833 -20.83 16.56 -34.60
C ALA A 833 -20.47 16.37 -36.07
N GLY A 834 -21.44 16.02 -36.91
CA GLY A 834 -21.24 15.88 -38.35
C GLY A 834 -22.20 14.89 -39.00
N ASP A 835 -21.88 14.46 -40.22
CA ASP A 835 -22.73 13.56 -41.00
C ASP A 835 -22.52 12.10 -40.59
N TYR A 836 -23.63 11.40 -40.32
CA TYR A 836 -23.65 9.98 -40.00
C TYR A 836 -24.43 9.22 -41.07
N THR A 837 -23.87 8.13 -41.55
CA THR A 837 -24.50 7.23 -42.51
C THR A 837 -24.85 5.90 -41.84
N PHE A 838 -26.12 5.50 -41.94
CA PHE A 838 -26.69 4.29 -41.36
C PHE A 838 -27.05 3.29 -42.44
N ARG A 839 -26.72 2.02 -42.22
CA ARG A 839 -27.08 0.90 -43.09
C ARG A 839 -27.38 -0.35 -42.27
N TRP A 840 -28.46 -1.07 -42.59
CA TRP A 840 -28.83 -2.29 -41.86
C TRP A 840 -28.70 -3.52 -42.76
N ARG A 841 -28.10 -4.59 -42.25
CA ARG A 841 -28.18 -5.91 -42.88
C ARG A 841 -29.41 -6.62 -42.35
N TYR A 842 -30.24 -7.16 -43.23
CA TYR A 842 -31.55 -7.70 -42.88
C TYR A 842 -32.00 -8.87 -43.77
N ALA A 843 -32.98 -9.63 -43.28
CA ALA A 843 -33.72 -10.64 -44.04
C ALA A 843 -35.24 -10.47 -43.83
N SER A 844 -36.04 -10.68 -44.88
CA SER A 844 -37.49 -10.56 -44.79
C SER A 844 -38.24 -11.39 -45.84
N SER A 845 -39.35 -12.02 -45.49
CA SER A 845 -40.21 -12.71 -46.47
C SER A 845 -41.21 -11.80 -47.19
N SER A 846 -41.36 -10.54 -46.76
CA SER A 846 -42.23 -9.52 -47.35
C SER A 846 -41.63 -8.12 -47.20
N ASP A 847 -42.19 -7.10 -47.85
CA ASP A 847 -41.74 -5.72 -47.62
C ASP A 847 -42.11 -5.25 -46.20
N ARG A 848 -41.16 -4.65 -45.46
CA ARG A 848 -41.30 -4.25 -44.05
C ARG A 848 -40.67 -2.88 -43.78
N PRO A 849 -41.26 -1.77 -44.24
CA PRO A 849 -40.67 -0.44 -44.09
C PRO A 849 -40.46 -0.05 -42.62
N ALA A 850 -39.48 0.82 -42.38
CA ALA A 850 -39.07 1.25 -41.05
C ALA A 850 -38.69 2.75 -40.98
N ASP A 851 -38.77 3.34 -39.79
CA ASP A 851 -38.31 4.70 -39.51
C ASP A 851 -36.99 4.67 -38.71
N LEU A 852 -36.08 5.60 -39.00
CA LEU A 852 -34.89 5.90 -38.20
C LEU A 852 -35.20 7.07 -37.27
N ILE A 853 -35.04 6.84 -35.97
CA ILE A 853 -35.23 7.82 -34.91
C ILE A 853 -33.90 7.97 -34.17
N VAL A 854 -33.38 9.20 -34.04
CA VAL A 854 -32.16 9.49 -33.28
C VAL A 854 -32.49 10.49 -32.17
N ASN A 855 -32.10 10.20 -30.93
CA ASN A 855 -32.40 11.03 -29.76
C ASN A 855 -33.88 11.40 -29.62
N GLY A 856 -34.75 10.46 -29.99
CA GLY A 856 -36.21 10.62 -29.95
C GLY A 856 -36.82 11.41 -31.12
N VAL A 857 -36.01 11.85 -32.10
CA VAL A 857 -36.46 12.58 -33.29
C VAL A 857 -36.43 11.66 -34.51
N THR A 858 -37.52 11.58 -35.27
CA THR A 858 -37.56 10.83 -36.54
C THR A 858 -36.75 11.57 -37.61
N GLU A 859 -35.54 11.06 -37.88
CA GLU A 859 -34.61 11.66 -38.84
C GLU A 859 -34.84 11.17 -40.28
N SER A 860 -35.39 9.97 -40.45
CA SER A 860 -35.78 9.44 -41.76
C SER A 860 -36.94 8.47 -41.65
N SER A 861 -37.93 8.58 -42.54
CA SER A 861 -39.16 7.77 -42.49
C SER A 861 -39.33 6.87 -43.72
N ASN A 862 -40.02 5.74 -43.56
CA ASN A 862 -40.34 4.75 -44.61
C ASN A 862 -39.10 4.23 -45.36
N ILE A 863 -38.02 3.96 -44.64
CA ILE A 863 -36.83 3.27 -45.15
C ILE A 863 -37.25 1.90 -45.69
N ALA A 864 -36.87 1.59 -46.92
CA ALA A 864 -37.31 0.38 -47.62
C ALA A 864 -36.52 -0.86 -47.16
N PHE A 865 -37.20 -1.79 -46.50
CA PHE A 865 -36.74 -3.18 -46.29
C PHE A 865 -37.58 -4.11 -47.16
N ASN A 866 -37.22 -4.21 -48.45
CA ASN A 866 -37.94 -5.05 -49.42
C ASN A 866 -37.77 -6.55 -49.11
N SER A 867 -38.73 -7.37 -49.52
CA SER A 867 -38.65 -8.84 -49.38
C SER A 867 -37.34 -9.38 -49.97
N THR A 868 -36.60 -10.14 -49.18
CA THR A 868 -35.42 -10.91 -49.62
C THR A 868 -35.80 -12.30 -50.15
N GLY A 869 -37.10 -12.62 -50.17
CA GLY A 869 -37.67 -13.88 -50.66
C GLY A 869 -37.56 -15.06 -49.67
N SER A 870 -36.67 -14.99 -48.67
CA SER A 870 -36.48 -16.00 -47.63
C SER A 870 -35.85 -15.41 -46.38
N TRP A 871 -36.21 -15.91 -45.20
CA TRP A 871 -35.60 -15.53 -43.91
C TRP A 871 -34.13 -15.94 -43.76
N THR A 872 -33.62 -16.77 -44.67
CA THR A 872 -32.20 -17.17 -44.75
C THR A 872 -31.41 -16.40 -45.80
N THR A 873 -32.05 -15.48 -46.53
CA THR A 873 -31.42 -14.62 -47.53
C THR A 873 -31.27 -13.22 -46.96
N TRP A 874 -30.02 -12.78 -46.79
CA TRP A 874 -29.67 -11.52 -46.14
C TRP A 874 -29.08 -10.52 -47.13
N THR A 875 -29.50 -9.27 -47.05
CA THR A 875 -28.98 -8.14 -47.85
C THR A 875 -28.86 -6.90 -46.98
N SER A 876 -28.22 -5.84 -47.46
CA SER A 876 -28.19 -4.54 -46.77
C SER A 876 -29.16 -3.55 -47.40
N THR A 877 -29.66 -2.60 -46.61
CA THR A 877 -30.39 -1.43 -47.11
C THR A 877 -29.48 -0.52 -47.94
N ALA A 878 -30.07 0.46 -48.63
CA ALA A 878 -29.32 1.63 -49.08
C ALA A 878 -28.88 2.48 -47.88
N ASP A 879 -27.87 3.32 -48.09
CA ASP A 879 -27.34 4.25 -47.09
C ASP A 879 -28.35 5.34 -46.74
N VAL A 880 -28.53 5.60 -45.44
CA VAL A 880 -29.35 6.70 -44.90
C VAL A 880 -28.44 7.67 -44.19
N THR A 881 -28.30 8.91 -44.69
CA THR A 881 -27.38 9.91 -44.12
C THR A 881 -28.12 11.04 -43.41
N VAL A 882 -27.71 11.36 -42.18
CA VAL A 882 -28.30 12.39 -41.32
C VAL A 882 -27.19 13.16 -40.58
N THR A 883 -27.36 14.46 -40.36
CA THR A 883 -26.37 15.30 -39.65
C THR A 883 -26.72 15.38 -38.17
N LEU A 884 -25.80 15.00 -37.28
CA LEU A 884 -26.05 14.86 -35.84
C LEU A 884 -25.08 15.71 -35.02
N ALA A 885 -25.52 16.23 -33.86
CA ALA A 885 -24.68 16.97 -32.91
C ALA A 885 -23.71 16.04 -32.16
N ALA A 886 -22.62 16.57 -31.58
CA ALA A 886 -21.62 15.80 -30.83
C ALA A 886 -22.19 15.16 -29.55
N GLY A 887 -21.54 14.11 -29.06
CA GLY A 887 -21.92 13.38 -27.84
C GLY A 887 -22.78 12.14 -28.13
N ALA A 888 -23.18 11.45 -27.06
CA ALA A 888 -23.93 10.20 -27.13
C ALA A 888 -25.26 10.36 -27.89
N LYS A 889 -25.59 9.32 -28.68
CA LYS A 889 -26.73 9.27 -29.59
C LYS A 889 -27.46 7.95 -29.40
N THR A 890 -28.70 8.04 -28.93
CA THR A 890 -29.65 6.94 -28.96
C THR A 890 -30.21 6.79 -30.37
N ILE A 891 -30.18 5.60 -30.92
CA ILE A 891 -30.61 5.27 -32.27
C ILE A 891 -31.70 4.22 -32.17
N ARG A 892 -32.82 4.41 -32.86
CA ARG A 892 -33.92 3.44 -32.94
C ARG A 892 -34.33 3.23 -34.38
N LEU A 893 -34.37 1.98 -34.81
CA LEU A 893 -35.07 1.56 -36.03
C LEU A 893 -36.43 1.02 -35.63
N GLU A 894 -37.51 1.51 -36.21
CA GLU A 894 -38.88 1.18 -35.79
C GLU A 894 -39.76 0.74 -36.97
N GLY A 895 -40.50 -0.38 -36.82
CA GLY A 895 -41.38 -0.89 -37.86
C GLY A 895 -42.69 -0.10 -37.97
N VAL A 896 -43.00 0.41 -39.17
CA VAL A 896 -44.16 1.31 -39.37
C VAL A 896 -45.45 0.60 -39.82
N THR A 897 -45.50 -0.73 -39.74
CA THR A 897 -46.70 -1.52 -40.04
C THR A 897 -46.95 -2.56 -38.97
N SER A 898 -48.16 -3.10 -38.89
CA SER A 898 -48.50 -4.19 -37.97
C SER A 898 -47.72 -5.49 -38.23
N SER A 899 -47.02 -5.59 -39.36
CA SER A 899 -46.11 -6.70 -39.64
C SER A 899 -44.81 -6.62 -38.85
N GLY A 900 -44.43 -5.48 -38.25
CA GLY A 900 -43.14 -5.29 -37.54
C GLY A 900 -41.94 -5.13 -38.48
N LEU A 901 -40.73 -5.13 -37.91
CA LEU A 901 -39.47 -4.99 -38.66
C LEU A 901 -39.09 -6.27 -39.41
N ALA A 902 -38.24 -6.13 -40.43
CA ALA A 902 -37.44 -7.25 -40.92
C ALA A 902 -36.53 -7.81 -39.81
N ASN A 903 -36.02 -9.03 -39.99
CA ASN A 903 -34.97 -9.54 -39.11
C ASN A 903 -33.71 -8.73 -39.37
N ILE A 904 -33.15 -8.09 -38.34
CA ILE A 904 -31.97 -7.23 -38.45
C ILE A 904 -30.76 -7.98 -37.93
N ASP A 905 -29.78 -8.20 -38.78
CA ASP A 905 -28.52 -8.85 -38.44
C ASP A 905 -27.62 -7.85 -37.70
N TYR A 906 -27.26 -6.75 -38.35
CA TYR A 906 -26.50 -5.68 -37.71
C TYR A 906 -26.87 -4.31 -38.25
N LEU A 907 -26.52 -3.29 -37.46
CA LEU A 907 -26.46 -1.90 -37.90
C LEU A 907 -25.01 -1.53 -38.22
N GLU A 908 -24.79 -0.92 -39.37
CA GLU A 908 -23.54 -0.26 -39.71
C GLU A 908 -23.72 1.26 -39.61
N VAL A 909 -22.86 1.93 -38.86
CA VAL A 909 -22.87 3.40 -38.71
C VAL A 909 -21.50 3.96 -39.06
N THR A 910 -21.45 4.86 -40.03
CA THR A 910 -20.24 5.62 -40.35
C THR A 910 -20.40 7.06 -39.91
N GLY A 911 -19.47 7.58 -39.11
CA GLY A 911 -19.53 8.97 -38.64
C GLY A 911 -18.22 9.46 -38.01
N PRO A 912 -18.09 10.78 -37.80
CA PRO A 912 -16.89 11.38 -37.22
C PRO A 912 -16.72 10.96 -35.75
N ASN A 913 -15.60 10.31 -35.45
CA ASN A 913 -15.28 9.70 -34.15
C ASN A 913 -16.37 8.76 -33.65
N ALA A 914 -17.12 8.12 -34.55
CA ALA A 914 -18.15 7.18 -34.16
C ALA A 914 -17.53 6.05 -33.32
N ALA A 915 -18.03 5.86 -32.11
CA ALA A 915 -17.65 4.79 -31.20
C ALA A 915 -18.92 4.14 -30.62
N VAL A 916 -18.87 2.83 -30.39
CA VAL A 916 -19.95 2.16 -29.67
C VAL A 916 -19.86 2.53 -28.19
N VAL A 917 -21.00 2.86 -27.58
CA VAL A 917 -21.07 3.11 -26.13
C VAL A 917 -22.08 2.18 -25.47
N SER A 918 -21.93 2.00 -24.17
CA SER A 918 -22.91 1.27 -23.38
C SER A 918 -24.22 2.07 -23.32
N CYS A 919 -25.34 1.37 -23.49
CA CYS A 919 -26.63 2.02 -23.62
C CYS A 919 -27.09 2.69 -22.32
N SER A 920 -27.38 3.98 -22.38
CA SER A 920 -27.93 4.79 -21.30
C SER A 920 -29.46 4.65 -21.31
N GLY A 921 -29.99 3.85 -20.40
CA GLY A 921 -31.44 3.68 -20.25
C GLY A 921 -32.15 5.04 -20.10
N GLY A 922 -33.19 5.27 -20.91
CA GLY A 922 -33.91 6.54 -20.97
C GLY A 922 -34.54 6.99 -19.64
N ALA A 923 -34.28 8.27 -19.32
CA ALA A 923 -35.06 9.24 -18.57
C ALA A 923 -35.01 9.31 -17.01
N ARG A 924 -34.59 10.52 -16.59
CA ARG A 924 -34.87 11.30 -15.35
C ARG A 924 -33.93 11.14 -14.14
N VAL A 925 -33.10 12.18 -13.98
CA VAL A 925 -32.57 12.80 -12.76
C VAL A 925 -33.30 12.38 -11.47
N VAL A 926 -32.63 11.68 -10.54
CA VAL A 926 -32.24 12.20 -9.20
C VAL A 926 -31.08 11.34 -8.62
N SER A 927 -29.99 12.04 -8.24
CA SER A 927 -28.98 11.77 -7.18
C SER A 927 -28.49 10.35 -6.86
N GLU A 928 -27.16 10.20 -7.00
CA GLU A 928 -26.21 9.50 -6.12
C GLU A 928 -26.45 8.02 -5.79
N MET A 929 -25.62 7.16 -6.40
CA MET A 929 -24.75 6.18 -5.70
C MET A 929 -23.93 5.39 -6.74
N LYS A 930 -22.59 5.39 -6.61
CA LYS A 930 -21.68 4.53 -7.37
C LYS A 930 -22.00 3.05 -7.09
N GLN A 931 -22.15 2.20 -8.13
CA GLN A 931 -22.28 0.74 -7.96
C GLN A 931 -21.18 -0.04 -8.72
N ASN A 932 -20.60 -1.02 -8.01
CA ASN A 932 -19.55 -1.97 -8.44
C ASN A 932 -19.95 -2.77 -9.69
N SER A 933 -18.98 -3.01 -10.58
CA SER A 933 -19.16 -3.69 -11.87
C SER A 933 -18.61 -5.13 -11.95
N GLU A 934 -18.24 -5.78 -10.84
CA GLU A 934 -17.51 -7.08 -10.90
C GLU A 934 -18.15 -8.23 -10.08
N VAL A 935 -18.04 -9.47 -10.61
CA VAL A 935 -18.46 -10.73 -9.97
C VAL A 935 -17.33 -11.30 -9.09
N LYS A 936 -17.64 -11.64 -7.84
CA LYS A 936 -16.68 -12.18 -6.85
C LYS A 936 -17.23 -13.42 -6.18
N VAL A 937 -16.40 -14.44 -5.98
CA VAL A 937 -16.77 -15.68 -5.27
C VAL A 937 -15.82 -15.91 -4.11
N PHE A 938 -16.34 -15.99 -2.88
CA PHE A 938 -15.54 -16.15 -1.66
C PHE A 938 -16.31 -16.91 -0.56
N PRO A 939 -15.64 -17.75 0.26
CA PRO A 939 -14.22 -18.11 0.16
C PRO A 939 -13.98 -19.08 -1.01
N ASN A 940 -12.84 -18.97 -1.69
CA ASN A 940 -12.40 -19.90 -2.72
C ASN A 940 -10.87 -20.06 -2.65
N PRO A 941 -10.31 -21.13 -2.04
CA PRO A 941 -10.96 -22.42 -1.78
C PRO A 941 -12.07 -22.40 -0.75
N VAL A 942 -13.14 -23.15 -1.01
CA VAL A 942 -14.35 -23.24 -0.21
C VAL A 942 -14.36 -24.49 0.70
N GLU A 943 -14.63 -24.22 1.98
CA GLU A 943 -15.52 -24.94 2.90
C GLU A 943 -16.69 -25.73 2.36
N ASP A 944 -17.79 -25.63 3.07
CA ASP A 944 -19.07 -26.14 2.64
C ASP A 944 -19.97 -25.04 2.04
N HIS A 945 -19.66 -23.75 2.19
CA HIS A 945 -20.49 -22.66 1.66
C HIS A 945 -19.68 -21.58 0.94
N LEU A 946 -20.05 -21.28 -0.31
CA LEU A 946 -19.46 -20.26 -1.18
C LEU A 946 -20.39 -19.06 -1.30
N THR A 947 -19.93 -17.87 -0.98
CA THR A 947 -20.66 -16.63 -1.28
C THR A 947 -20.29 -16.09 -2.65
N LEU A 948 -21.30 -15.86 -3.48
CA LEU A 948 -21.21 -15.25 -4.79
C LEU A 948 -21.77 -13.84 -4.73
N VAL A 949 -20.93 -12.84 -4.92
CA VAL A 949 -21.32 -11.46 -5.18
C VAL A 949 -21.34 -11.23 -6.68
N SER A 950 -22.43 -10.70 -7.21
CA SER A 950 -22.55 -10.39 -8.64
C SER A 950 -23.30 -9.08 -8.86
N PRO A 951 -23.04 -8.36 -9.97
CA PRO A 951 -23.85 -7.20 -10.34
C PRO A 951 -25.34 -7.57 -10.38
N ALA A 952 -26.19 -6.73 -9.77
CA ALA A 952 -27.62 -6.99 -9.68
C ALA A 952 -28.23 -7.19 -11.08
N GLY A 953 -29.09 -8.20 -11.22
CA GLY A 953 -29.75 -8.52 -12.49
C GLY A 953 -28.90 -9.18 -13.58
N MET A 954 -27.57 -9.30 -13.41
CA MET A 954 -26.67 -9.80 -14.46
C MET A 954 -26.67 -11.33 -14.57
N TYR A 955 -26.72 -12.05 -13.44
CA TYR A 955 -26.76 -13.51 -13.40
C TYR A 955 -28.03 -14.00 -12.71
N HIS A 956 -28.66 -15.03 -13.29
CA HIS A 956 -29.96 -15.52 -12.84
C HIS A 956 -29.90 -16.94 -12.28
N LYS A 957 -28.83 -17.68 -12.59
CA LYS A 957 -28.58 -19.05 -12.13
C LYS A 957 -27.09 -19.33 -12.03
N TYR A 958 -26.73 -20.32 -11.21
CA TYR A 958 -25.37 -20.83 -11.10
C TYR A 958 -25.35 -22.35 -11.21
N GLN A 959 -24.21 -22.90 -11.61
CA GLN A 959 -23.91 -24.32 -11.69
C GLN A 959 -22.50 -24.59 -11.17
N VAL A 960 -22.29 -25.67 -10.43
CA VAL A 960 -20.96 -26.16 -10.06
C VAL A 960 -20.69 -27.45 -10.84
N LEU A 961 -19.62 -27.44 -11.61
CA LEU A 961 -19.20 -28.53 -12.50
C LEU A 961 -17.91 -29.17 -11.97
N ASN A 962 -17.70 -30.48 -12.14
CA ASN A 962 -16.36 -31.07 -11.98
C ASN A 962 -15.43 -30.66 -13.13
N ILE A 963 -14.15 -31.02 -13.04
CA ILE A 963 -13.15 -30.64 -14.06
C ILE A 963 -13.42 -31.22 -15.45
N ASP A 964 -14.17 -32.33 -15.54
CA ASP A 964 -14.62 -32.92 -16.81
C ASP A 964 -15.87 -32.23 -17.37
N GLY A 965 -16.35 -31.15 -16.74
CA GLY A 965 -17.51 -30.36 -17.14
C GLY A 965 -18.87 -30.96 -16.75
N LYS A 966 -18.90 -32.03 -15.95
CA LYS A 966 -20.14 -32.64 -15.46
C LYS A 966 -20.75 -31.77 -14.35
N GLN A 967 -22.01 -31.38 -14.52
CA GLN A 967 -22.73 -30.61 -13.51
C GLN A 967 -23.00 -31.44 -12.25
N LEU A 968 -22.63 -30.89 -11.09
CA LEU A 968 -22.79 -31.49 -9.78
C LEU A 968 -23.80 -30.75 -8.90
N LEU A 969 -23.83 -29.41 -8.96
CA LEU A 969 -24.83 -28.57 -8.26
C LEU A 969 -25.35 -27.46 -9.18
N LYS A 970 -26.52 -26.92 -8.87
CA LYS A 970 -27.09 -25.71 -9.50
C LYS A 970 -28.10 -25.01 -8.60
N GLY A 971 -28.31 -23.72 -8.84
CA GLY A 971 -29.34 -22.92 -8.17
C GLY A 971 -29.67 -21.64 -8.93
N ASN A 972 -30.62 -20.86 -8.43
CA ASN A 972 -31.04 -19.57 -9.00
C ASN A 972 -30.51 -18.41 -8.14
N LEU A 973 -30.22 -17.28 -8.78
CA LEU A 973 -29.81 -16.03 -8.17
C LEU A 973 -31.01 -15.09 -8.10
N ASN A 974 -31.26 -14.48 -6.93
CA ASN A 974 -32.29 -13.46 -6.81
C ASN A 974 -31.76 -12.16 -7.44
N VAL A 975 -32.43 -11.68 -8.48
CA VAL A 975 -31.97 -10.56 -9.33
C VAL A 975 -31.83 -9.22 -8.60
N GLU A 976 -32.49 -9.05 -7.45
CA GLU A 976 -32.35 -7.85 -6.61
C GLU A 976 -31.27 -7.98 -5.53
N ALA A 977 -30.74 -9.17 -5.29
CA ALA A 977 -29.67 -9.40 -4.31
C ALA A 977 -28.32 -9.45 -5.02
N THR A 978 -27.38 -8.60 -4.61
CA THR A 978 -26.01 -8.60 -5.14
C THR A 978 -25.12 -9.69 -4.53
N GLU A 979 -25.65 -10.55 -3.64
CA GLU A 979 -24.90 -11.58 -2.91
C GLU A 979 -25.75 -12.84 -2.64
N LEU A 980 -25.22 -14.04 -2.92
CA LEU A 980 -25.87 -15.35 -2.69
C LEU A 980 -24.89 -16.37 -2.09
N SER A 981 -25.29 -17.08 -1.03
CA SER A 981 -24.53 -18.22 -0.47
C SER A 981 -24.95 -19.56 -1.10
N ILE A 982 -23.98 -20.35 -1.54
CA ILE A 982 -24.12 -21.64 -2.23
C ILE A 982 -23.55 -22.75 -1.34
N ASP A 983 -24.38 -23.73 -0.96
CA ASP A 983 -23.96 -24.92 -0.20
C ASP A 983 -23.35 -26.00 -1.12
N LEU A 984 -22.14 -26.44 -0.75
CA LEU A 984 -21.27 -27.38 -1.41
C LEU A 984 -20.84 -28.53 -0.47
N SER A 985 -21.41 -28.65 0.73
CA SER A 985 -21.09 -29.68 1.74
C SER A 985 -21.14 -31.12 1.24
N THR A 986 -21.89 -31.35 0.15
CA THR A 986 -22.07 -32.67 -0.47
C THR A 986 -21.00 -33.01 -1.51
N LEU A 987 -20.14 -32.06 -1.88
CA LEU A 987 -19.04 -32.26 -2.82
C LEU A 987 -17.78 -32.72 -2.08
N GLN A 988 -17.05 -33.66 -2.67
CA GLN A 988 -15.75 -34.09 -2.15
C GLN A 988 -14.68 -33.02 -2.36
N SER A 989 -13.60 -33.06 -1.59
CA SER A 989 -12.42 -32.23 -1.80
C SER A 989 -11.91 -32.35 -3.24
N GLY A 990 -11.75 -31.23 -3.94
CA GLY A 990 -11.36 -31.25 -5.36
C GLY A 990 -11.54 -29.93 -6.10
N LEU A 991 -11.15 -29.92 -7.37
CA LEU A 991 -11.29 -28.77 -8.26
C LEU A 991 -12.60 -28.83 -9.05
N TYR A 992 -13.31 -27.71 -9.06
CA TYR A 992 -14.60 -27.49 -9.69
C TYR A 992 -14.60 -26.20 -10.51
N ILE A 993 -15.65 -26.03 -11.31
CA ILE A 993 -15.91 -24.80 -12.07
C ILE A 993 -17.29 -24.30 -11.65
N LEU A 994 -17.36 -23.10 -11.08
CA LEU A 994 -18.61 -22.38 -10.87
C LEU A 994 -18.94 -21.62 -12.15
N ARG A 995 -20.02 -22.01 -12.82
CA ARG A 995 -20.56 -21.29 -13.97
C ARG A 995 -21.77 -20.47 -13.51
N LEU A 996 -21.74 -19.17 -13.73
CA LEU A 996 -22.88 -18.28 -13.58
C LEU A 996 -23.50 -18.05 -14.94
N GLU A 997 -24.82 -17.94 -14.98
CA GLU A 997 -25.56 -17.73 -16.21
C GLU A 997 -26.70 -16.75 -15.92
N GLY A 998 -26.80 -15.68 -16.69
CA GLY A 998 -27.98 -14.82 -16.70
C GLY A 998 -28.21 -14.29 -18.10
N GLY A 999 -29.43 -14.48 -18.63
CA GLY A 999 -29.67 -14.25 -20.05
C GLY A 999 -28.63 -14.98 -20.92
N ASP A 1000 -27.93 -14.21 -21.75
CA ASP A 1000 -26.84 -14.68 -22.62
C ASP A 1000 -25.44 -14.54 -21.99
N THR A 1001 -25.34 -13.92 -20.81
CA THR A 1001 -24.07 -13.75 -20.11
C THR A 1001 -23.76 -15.00 -19.30
N SER A 1002 -22.59 -15.60 -19.53
CA SER A 1002 -22.08 -16.66 -18.66
C SER A 1002 -20.65 -16.37 -18.24
N GLN A 1003 -20.33 -16.68 -17.00
CA GLN A 1003 -18.97 -16.56 -16.48
C GLN A 1003 -18.59 -17.86 -15.80
N GLN A 1004 -17.37 -18.31 -16.06
CA GLN A 1004 -16.80 -19.46 -15.37
C GLN A 1004 -15.70 -19.01 -14.43
N LEU A 1005 -15.82 -19.42 -13.19
CA LEU A 1005 -14.87 -19.16 -12.14
C LEU A 1005 -14.34 -20.50 -11.64
N LYS A 1006 -13.02 -20.61 -11.52
CA LYS A 1006 -12.37 -21.77 -10.91
C LYS A 1006 -12.82 -21.84 -9.45
N LEU A 1007 -13.28 -22.99 -8.97
CA LEU A 1007 -13.72 -23.21 -7.59
C LEU A 1007 -12.96 -24.39 -6.97
N ILE A 1008 -12.36 -24.23 -5.79
CA ILE A 1008 -11.59 -25.30 -5.13
C ILE A 1008 -12.33 -25.70 -3.85
N LYS A 1009 -12.86 -26.93 -3.75
CA LYS A 1009 -13.45 -27.47 -2.51
C LYS A 1009 -12.35 -28.14 -1.66
N LYS A 1010 -12.22 -27.77 -0.39
CA LYS A 1010 -11.30 -28.43 0.55
C LYS A 1010 -11.86 -29.73 1.10
#